data_AF-A0A7C1GCY2-F1
#
_entry.id   AF-A0A7C1GCY2-F1
#
_cell.length_a   1.000
_cell.length_b   1.000
_cell.length_c   1.000
_cell.angle_alpha   90.00
_cell.angle_beta   90.00
_cell.angle_gamma   90.00
#
_symmetry.space_group_name_H-M   'P 1'
#
loop_
_entity.id
_entity.type
_entity.pdbx_description
1 polymer ?
#
loop_
_entity_poly.entity_id
_entity_poly.type
_entity_poly.pdbx_seq_one_letter_code
_entity_poly.pdbx_strand_id
1 'polypeptide(L)'
;MERTKKSALPTSSDSPGWVLIYALIFIAIIQATVMASTSILLHQAKITTAFQSILQSTHESPAHNAPPAVTQMIMAAPEGWDHATFSTEVLIKTWGKRQTASWRVALREQPALMTKETMLSSARTYVIILIDDSTTMNTASWMDYDPEGIYLQRPSGEIVRVATAEDISSTQTSPSGTYFNGSYGNTFFRAPPADGLTGAMPRWTWVQTHVRNFIDEVDASSVAIATVSGGLTGDFSSRRKDILTSLDHVHPTENDSRLAETLYTLTGAFPDEGAPEKHIIVITDGVAINDGDLPAWLQDFDLDGDPWDRHVSGAGSRCLDDVAAYASSIGIHVHTMGPDTTFLRNTAHQGGGLFMPTREDIVPVVTFASQVRTPSTLGSLSLLNRHARFDPPWLAPGTFPSYRIDEITPQNLCSDSSLYVRGPLSALGFNGSSVICSSLQDCLFSLHIPTRSLSWMIRGVGGNICLRGGKIITGPNARGMISCLSEGPELSWMKQGDLMDASESSVYLADGQILQSIELNLGTVLCEFQATHTITALKYDPRWGKVLAGTHSGLVYLFDQDLSLANILVTSMGEPVIDLRVFTWHKKPLVVAVSASSLCCLSTEGILWAAALEPGIPLITLVMDSEVRISQWDAHQPLSGLDSGRTRIITLDALTGEMLSSRDLSSGRSFGPLIDLNASLLEYLSWDGHVHQEDISSLKGMKWEPLGTRLVGINE
;
A
#
# COMPACT_ATOMS: atom_id res chain seq x y z
N MET A 1 -1.96 1.17 -153.09
CA MET A 1 -2.83 0.26 -153.86
C MET A 1 -2.48 -1.17 -153.44
N GLU A 2 -3.49 -2.04 -153.38
CA GLU A 2 -3.41 -3.51 -153.17
C GLU A 2 -3.42 -4.09 -151.75
N ARG A 3 -3.90 -5.35 -151.71
CA ARG A 3 -4.76 -6.02 -150.72
C ARG A 3 -4.05 -7.26 -150.14
N THR A 4 -4.54 -7.68 -148.95
CA THR A 4 -4.61 -9.07 -148.38
C THR A 4 -3.30 -9.74 -147.94
N LYS A 5 -3.22 -10.46 -146.79
CA LYS A 5 -4.06 -11.59 -146.34
C LYS A 5 -4.17 -11.74 -144.80
N LYS A 6 -5.24 -12.44 -144.38
CA LYS A 6 -5.64 -12.90 -143.03
C LYS A 6 -4.78 -14.08 -142.49
N SER A 7 -4.69 -14.22 -141.16
CA SER A 7 -4.87 -15.49 -140.40
C SER A 7 -5.05 -15.18 -138.89
N ALA A 8 -6.23 -15.43 -138.29
CA ALA A 8 -6.63 -16.65 -137.54
C ALA A 8 -5.93 -16.84 -136.16
N LEU A 9 -6.70 -16.68 -135.08
CA LEU A 9 -6.52 -17.27 -133.73
C LEU A 9 -6.68 -18.82 -133.82
N PRO A 10 -6.13 -19.69 -132.93
CA PRO A 10 -6.38 -19.64 -131.47
C PRO A 10 -5.31 -20.23 -130.50
N THR A 11 -5.69 -20.16 -129.22
CA THR A 11 -5.12 -20.60 -127.92
C THR A 11 -5.09 -22.10 -127.61
N SER A 12 -4.10 -22.55 -126.81
CA SER A 12 -4.22 -23.31 -125.53
C SER A 12 -2.81 -23.57 -124.93
N SER A 13 -2.45 -23.01 -123.77
CA SER A 13 -2.53 -23.50 -122.37
C SER A 13 -1.34 -24.36 -121.91
N ASP A 14 -0.66 -23.92 -120.85
CA ASP A 14 -0.40 -24.66 -119.58
C ASP A 14 0.80 -24.06 -118.83
N SER A 15 0.57 -23.52 -117.63
CA SER A 15 1.65 -23.35 -116.64
C SER A 15 1.11 -23.58 -115.21
N PRO A 16 1.54 -24.64 -114.50
CA PRO A 16 0.95 -25.11 -113.24
C PRO A 16 1.40 -24.34 -111.97
N GLY A 17 2.17 -23.25 -112.10
CA GLY A 17 2.77 -22.55 -110.96
C GLY A 17 1.80 -21.75 -110.09
N TRP A 18 0.73 -21.21 -110.67
CA TRP A 18 -0.18 -20.30 -109.96
C TRP A 18 -1.06 -21.01 -108.91
N VAL A 19 -1.46 -22.26 -109.17
CA VAL A 19 -2.28 -23.05 -108.23
C VAL A 19 -1.51 -23.32 -106.93
N LEU A 20 -0.20 -23.59 -107.03
CA LEU A 20 0.66 -23.84 -105.87
C LEU A 20 0.85 -22.59 -105.01
N ILE A 21 1.01 -21.42 -105.65
CA ILE A 21 1.15 -20.13 -104.95
C ILE A 21 -0.14 -19.78 -104.19
N TYR A 22 -1.30 -19.94 -104.82
CA TYR A 22 -2.58 -19.71 -104.15
C TYR A 22 -2.82 -20.69 -102.99
N ALA A 23 -2.45 -21.96 -103.14
CA ALA A 23 -2.55 -22.94 -102.07
C ALA A 23 -1.65 -22.59 -100.87
N LEU A 24 -0.41 -22.16 -101.12
CA LEU A 24 0.52 -21.73 -100.07
C LEU A 24 0.05 -20.46 -99.33
N ILE A 25 -0.49 -19.48 -100.07
CA ILE A 25 -1.07 -18.27 -99.47
C ILE A 25 -2.29 -18.63 -98.60
N PHE A 26 -3.16 -19.53 -99.07
CA PHE A 26 -4.30 -19.99 -98.28
C PHE A 26 -3.87 -20.73 -97.01
N ILE A 27 -2.86 -21.61 -97.10
CA ILE A 27 -2.32 -22.30 -95.92
C ILE A 27 -1.74 -21.31 -94.91
N ALA A 28 -0.99 -20.30 -95.37
CA ALA A 28 -0.43 -19.27 -94.50
C ALA A 28 -1.52 -18.43 -93.81
N ILE A 29 -2.58 -18.07 -94.54
CA ILE A 29 -3.73 -17.35 -93.97
C ILE A 29 -4.46 -18.23 -92.95
N ILE A 30 -4.71 -19.50 -93.25
CA ILE A 30 -5.37 -20.42 -92.32
C ILE A 30 -4.52 -20.60 -91.06
N GLN A 31 -3.20 -20.80 -91.19
CA GLN A 31 -2.30 -20.92 -90.04
C GLN A 31 -2.27 -19.65 -89.19
N ALA A 32 -2.17 -18.47 -89.81
CA ALA A 32 -2.22 -17.19 -89.10
C ALA A 32 -3.56 -17.00 -88.36
N THR A 33 -4.67 -17.37 -89.00
CA THR A 33 -6.01 -17.27 -88.40
C THR A 33 -6.18 -18.23 -87.23
N VAL A 34 -5.70 -19.48 -87.35
CA VAL A 34 -5.74 -20.47 -86.28
C VAL A 34 -4.88 -20.03 -85.09
N MET A 35 -3.66 -19.51 -85.32
CA MET A 35 -2.81 -18.99 -84.25
C MET A 35 -3.39 -17.77 -83.54
N ALA A 36 -4.02 -16.86 -84.29
CA ALA A 36 -4.71 -15.72 -83.71
C ALA A 36 -5.90 -16.17 -82.85
N SER A 37 -6.67 -17.15 -83.36
CA SER A 37 -7.83 -17.73 -82.65
C SER A 37 -7.43 -18.42 -81.35
N THR A 38 -6.37 -19.24 -81.38
CA THR A 38 -5.87 -19.94 -80.19
C THR A 38 -5.27 -18.98 -79.18
N SER A 39 -4.58 -17.92 -79.62
CA SER A 39 -4.07 -16.87 -78.73
C SER A 39 -5.20 -16.12 -78.02
N ILE A 40 -6.28 -15.77 -78.74
CA ILE A 40 -7.47 -15.13 -78.17
C ILE A 40 -8.15 -16.05 -77.15
N LEU A 41 -8.31 -17.34 -77.45
CA LEU A 41 -8.88 -18.33 -76.53
C LEU A 41 -8.03 -18.51 -75.27
N LEU A 42 -6.70 -18.53 -75.40
CA LEU A 42 -5.78 -18.60 -74.27
C LEU A 42 -5.85 -17.35 -73.40
N HIS A 43 -5.99 -16.17 -74.02
CA HIS A 43 -6.17 -14.93 -73.28
C HIS A 43 -7.52 -14.86 -72.58
N GLN A 44 -8.59 -15.29 -73.24
CA GLN A 44 -9.91 -15.40 -72.63
C GLN A 44 -9.90 -16.39 -71.47
N ALA A 45 -9.32 -17.58 -71.63
CA ALA A 45 -9.20 -18.55 -70.55
C ALA A 45 -8.47 -17.98 -69.32
N LYS A 46 -7.34 -17.26 -69.54
CA LYS A 46 -6.61 -16.58 -68.47
C LYS A 46 -7.43 -15.49 -67.78
N ILE A 47 -8.15 -14.68 -68.56
CA ILE A 47 -9.05 -13.63 -68.02
C ILE A 47 -10.20 -14.26 -67.26
N THR A 48 -10.80 -15.35 -67.76
CA THR A 48 -11.89 -16.06 -67.09
C THR A 48 -11.40 -16.70 -65.79
N THR A 49 -10.24 -17.35 -65.76
CA THR A 49 -9.67 -17.89 -64.50
C THR A 49 -9.31 -16.79 -63.51
N ALA A 50 -8.76 -15.67 -63.98
CA ALA A 50 -8.48 -14.51 -63.13
C ALA A 50 -9.77 -13.88 -62.60
N PHE A 51 -10.79 -13.75 -63.45
CA PHE A 51 -12.09 -13.22 -63.08
C PHE A 51 -12.84 -14.17 -62.15
N GLN A 52 -12.73 -15.48 -62.32
CA GLN A 52 -13.33 -16.50 -61.46
C GLN A 52 -12.61 -16.59 -60.11
N SER A 53 -11.28 -16.40 -60.08
CA SER A 53 -10.49 -16.22 -58.85
C SER A 53 -10.87 -14.93 -58.13
N ILE A 54 -11.04 -13.83 -58.87
CA ILE A 54 -11.52 -12.54 -58.32
C ILE A 54 -12.95 -12.70 -57.82
N LEU A 55 -13.86 -13.35 -58.55
CA LEU A 55 -15.24 -13.60 -58.13
C LEU A 55 -15.32 -14.52 -56.92
N GLN A 56 -14.50 -15.58 -56.85
CA GLN A 56 -14.44 -16.46 -55.68
C GLN A 56 -13.79 -15.80 -54.46
N SER A 57 -12.96 -14.77 -54.66
CA SER A 57 -12.41 -13.96 -53.57
C SER A 57 -13.29 -12.76 -53.18
N THR A 58 -14.18 -12.29 -54.06
CA THR A 58 -15.16 -11.22 -53.77
C THR A 58 -16.54 -11.71 -53.35
N HIS A 59 -16.98 -12.90 -53.78
CA HIS A 59 -18.19 -13.54 -53.28
C HIS A 59 -17.87 -14.46 -52.11
N GLU A 60 -18.24 -13.95 -50.94
CA GLU A 60 -18.21 -14.59 -49.63
C GLU A 60 -18.75 -16.03 -49.69
N SER A 61 -17.97 -16.98 -49.17
CA SER A 61 -18.53 -18.26 -48.74
C SER A 61 -19.54 -17.97 -47.61
N PRO A 62 -20.73 -18.60 -47.60
CA PRO A 62 -21.80 -18.31 -46.66
C PRO A 62 -21.43 -18.80 -45.25
N ALA A 63 -20.59 -18.05 -44.54
CA ALA A 63 -20.21 -18.27 -43.15
C ALA A 63 -20.87 -17.25 -42.21
N HIS A 64 -22.05 -16.73 -42.58
CA HIS A 64 -22.80 -15.78 -41.74
C HIS A 64 -23.43 -16.40 -40.47
N ASN A 65 -23.30 -17.72 -40.26
CA ASN A 65 -23.91 -18.42 -39.12
C ASN A 65 -22.90 -19.02 -38.11
N ALA A 66 -21.58 -18.87 -38.32
CA ALA A 66 -20.58 -19.35 -37.36
C ALA A 66 -20.13 -18.20 -36.43
N PRO A 67 -20.02 -18.42 -35.11
CA PRO A 67 -19.46 -17.42 -34.21
C PRO A 67 -18.00 -17.11 -34.63
N PRO A 68 -17.56 -15.84 -34.55
CA PRO A 68 -16.18 -15.50 -34.86
C PRO A 68 -15.22 -16.22 -33.93
N ALA A 69 -14.05 -16.61 -34.45
CA ALA A 69 -12.93 -16.92 -33.57
C ALA A 69 -12.45 -15.61 -32.94
N VAL A 70 -12.47 -15.55 -31.61
CA VAL A 70 -12.11 -14.36 -30.83
C VAL A 70 -10.73 -14.56 -30.24
N THR A 71 -9.85 -13.58 -30.42
CA THR A 71 -8.54 -13.53 -29.79
C THR A 71 -8.41 -12.22 -29.04
N GLN A 72 -8.06 -12.30 -27.76
CA GLN A 72 -7.86 -11.15 -26.89
C GLN A 72 -6.36 -11.01 -26.60
N MET A 73 -5.85 -9.79 -26.68
CA MET A 73 -4.45 -9.45 -26.43
C MET A 73 -4.38 -8.26 -25.49
N ILE A 74 -3.43 -8.27 -24.55
CA ILE A 74 -3.13 -7.13 -23.68
C ILE A 74 -1.81 -6.52 -24.13
N MET A 75 -1.80 -5.22 -24.35
CA MET A 75 -0.67 -4.41 -24.78
C MET A 75 -0.38 -3.29 -23.77
N ALA A 76 0.70 -2.55 -23.98
CA ALA A 76 1.02 -1.38 -23.16
C ALA A 76 -0.10 -0.32 -23.20
N ALA A 77 -0.10 0.58 -22.22
CA ALA A 77 -1.06 1.67 -22.12
C ALA A 77 -1.20 2.45 -23.44
N PRO A 78 -2.40 2.95 -23.78
CA PRO A 78 -2.59 3.81 -24.94
C PRO A 78 -1.90 5.17 -24.78
N GLU A 79 -1.85 6.00 -25.84
CA GLU A 79 -1.35 7.38 -25.72
C GLU A 79 -2.29 8.21 -24.83
N GLY A 80 -1.71 9.06 -23.96
CA GLY A 80 -2.46 9.87 -23.01
C GLY A 80 -2.87 9.15 -21.71
N TRP A 81 -2.50 7.89 -21.52
CA TRP A 81 -2.86 7.11 -20.33
C TRP A 81 -1.64 6.70 -19.51
N ASP A 82 -1.79 6.70 -18.18
CA ASP A 82 -0.75 6.29 -17.23
C ASP A 82 -0.30 4.85 -17.47
N HIS A 83 1.01 4.67 -17.63
CA HIS A 83 1.60 3.38 -17.99
C HIS A 83 1.58 2.35 -16.85
N ALA A 84 1.64 2.79 -15.60
CA ALA A 84 1.65 1.90 -14.44
C ALA A 84 0.25 1.34 -14.18
N THR A 85 -0.77 2.18 -14.36
CA THR A 85 -2.17 1.90 -13.99
C THR A 85 -2.94 1.25 -15.14
N PHE A 86 -2.65 1.62 -16.40
CA PHE A 86 -3.43 1.18 -17.56
C PHE A 86 -2.66 0.31 -18.55
N SER A 87 -3.43 -0.38 -19.38
CA SER A 87 -2.99 -1.22 -20.49
C SER A 87 -4.00 -1.09 -21.64
N THR A 88 -3.68 -1.62 -22.81
CA THR A 88 -4.61 -1.66 -23.95
C THR A 88 -5.08 -3.09 -24.16
N GLU A 89 -6.40 -3.30 -24.16
CA GLU A 89 -6.99 -4.58 -24.56
C GLU A 89 -7.39 -4.52 -26.03
N VAL A 90 -6.90 -5.46 -26.82
CA VAL A 90 -7.21 -5.61 -28.25
C VAL A 90 -7.99 -6.89 -28.47
N LEU A 91 -9.14 -6.77 -29.12
CA LEU A 91 -10.01 -7.88 -29.50
C LEU A 91 -9.98 -8.05 -31.00
N ILE A 92 -9.53 -9.21 -31.45
CA ILE A 92 -9.51 -9.61 -32.85
C ILE A 92 -10.63 -10.63 -33.05
N LYS A 93 -11.61 -10.29 -33.87
CA LYS A 93 -12.69 -11.20 -34.29
C LYS A 93 -12.43 -11.67 -35.71
N THR A 94 -12.35 -12.98 -35.91
CA THR A 94 -12.06 -13.61 -37.20
C THR A 94 -13.28 -14.36 -37.72
N TRP A 95 -13.78 -13.98 -38.89
CA TRP A 95 -14.80 -14.68 -39.66
C TRP A 95 -14.20 -15.17 -40.98
N GLY A 96 -13.80 -16.44 -41.04
CA GLY A 96 -13.11 -16.99 -42.21
C GLY A 96 -11.85 -16.18 -42.54
N LYS A 97 -11.86 -15.46 -43.66
CA LYS A 97 -10.75 -14.61 -44.12
C LYS A 97 -10.81 -13.17 -43.60
N ARG A 98 -11.88 -12.76 -42.91
CA ARG A 98 -12.05 -11.39 -42.42
C ARG A 98 -11.65 -11.31 -40.95
N GLN A 99 -10.73 -10.42 -40.62
CA GLN A 99 -10.38 -10.07 -39.25
C GLN A 99 -10.81 -8.64 -38.97
N THR A 100 -11.55 -8.41 -37.89
CA THR A 100 -11.79 -7.06 -37.36
C THR A 100 -11.07 -6.93 -36.04
N ALA A 101 -10.29 -5.86 -35.88
CA ALA A 101 -9.67 -5.53 -34.61
C ALA A 101 -10.40 -4.34 -33.98
N SER A 102 -10.62 -4.42 -32.68
CA SER A 102 -11.08 -3.30 -31.85
C SER A 102 -10.21 -3.22 -30.61
N TRP A 103 -10.10 -2.04 -30.03
CA TRP A 103 -9.33 -1.82 -28.81
C TRP A 103 -10.19 -1.12 -27.75
N ARG A 104 -9.79 -1.27 -26.49
CA ARG A 104 -10.26 -0.47 -25.36
C ARG A 104 -9.15 -0.35 -24.32
N VAL A 105 -9.27 0.59 -23.41
CA VAL A 105 -8.40 0.67 -22.23
C VAL A 105 -8.73 -0.48 -21.28
N ALA A 106 -7.70 -1.03 -20.64
CA ALA A 106 -7.82 -2.02 -19.59
C ALA A 106 -7.01 -1.60 -18.37
N LEU A 107 -7.47 -2.02 -17.20
CA LEU A 107 -6.80 -1.72 -15.95
C LEU A 107 -5.71 -2.76 -15.71
N ARG A 108 -4.48 -2.31 -15.49
CA ARG A 108 -3.38 -3.16 -15.06
C ARG A 108 -3.43 -3.32 -13.54
N GLU A 109 -3.54 -2.20 -12.83
CA GLU A 109 -3.55 -2.17 -11.37
C GLU A 109 -4.44 -1.03 -10.88
N GLN A 110 -5.10 -1.20 -9.73
CA GLN A 110 -5.78 -0.08 -9.08
C GLN A 110 -4.72 0.91 -8.56
N PRO A 111 -4.97 2.23 -8.62
CA PRO A 111 -4.03 3.21 -8.12
C PRO A 111 -3.78 3.03 -6.62
N ALA A 112 -2.52 2.91 -6.23
CA ALA A 112 -2.14 2.86 -4.82
C ALA A 112 -2.38 4.22 -4.15
N LEU A 113 -3.03 4.20 -2.99
CA LEU A 113 -3.25 5.38 -2.14
C LEU A 113 -1.97 5.72 -1.36
N MET A 114 -1.50 6.96 -1.46
CA MET A 114 -0.46 7.45 -0.55
C MET A 114 -1.10 7.83 0.79
N THR A 115 -0.95 6.99 1.81
CA THR A 115 -1.58 7.25 3.12
C THR A 115 -0.54 7.31 4.23
N LYS A 116 -0.26 8.53 4.69
CA LYS A 116 0.48 8.78 5.95
C LYS A 116 -0.45 8.92 7.16
N GLU A 117 -1.70 9.34 6.94
CA GLU A 117 -2.69 9.66 7.98
C GLU A 117 -3.88 8.70 7.86
N THR A 118 -4.21 7.96 8.92
CA THR A 118 -5.30 6.95 8.90
C THR A 118 -6.29 7.08 10.06
N MET A 119 -6.16 8.11 10.90
CA MET A 119 -7.02 8.29 12.09
C MET A 119 -7.88 9.53 11.97
N LEU A 120 -9.09 9.47 12.54
CA LEU A 120 -9.96 10.63 12.73
C LEU A 120 -9.42 11.54 13.83
N SER A 121 -9.59 12.86 13.73
CA SER A 121 -9.29 13.79 14.81
C SER A 121 -10.05 13.39 16.06
N SER A 122 -11.34 13.08 15.90
CA SER A 122 -12.24 12.64 16.97
C SER A 122 -11.88 11.30 17.61
N ALA A 123 -11.05 10.47 16.95
CA ALA A 123 -10.64 9.17 17.45
C ALA A 123 -9.20 9.15 17.99
N ARG A 124 -8.50 10.30 18.01
CA ARG A 124 -7.13 10.39 18.51
C ARG A 124 -7.13 10.38 20.04
N THR A 125 -6.66 9.28 20.61
CA THR A 125 -6.45 9.16 22.05
C THR A 125 -5.00 9.42 22.42
N TYR A 126 -4.77 10.24 23.44
CA TYR A 126 -3.45 10.45 24.04
C TYR A 126 -3.35 9.70 25.36
N VAL A 127 -2.31 8.89 25.51
CA VAL A 127 -2.08 8.05 26.69
C VAL A 127 -0.71 8.35 27.28
N ILE A 128 -0.64 8.76 28.54
CA ILE A 128 0.60 8.79 29.30
C ILE A 128 0.63 7.53 30.16
N ILE A 129 1.69 6.74 30.03
CA ILE A 129 1.94 5.59 30.90
C ILE A 129 2.93 6.05 31.97
N LEU A 130 2.42 6.34 33.17
CA LEU A 130 3.23 6.74 34.33
C LEU A 130 3.66 5.49 35.08
N ILE A 131 4.95 5.21 35.12
CA ILE A 131 5.51 4.02 35.74
C ILE A 131 6.24 4.40 37.03
N ASP A 132 5.88 3.73 38.13
CA ASP A 132 6.64 3.74 39.37
C ASP A 132 7.99 3.04 39.15
N ASP A 133 9.07 3.82 39.19
CA ASP A 133 10.46 3.38 39.02
C ASP A 133 11.20 3.27 40.37
N SER A 134 10.45 3.10 41.46
CA SER A 134 11.03 2.87 42.79
C SER A 134 11.51 1.43 42.98
N THR A 135 12.45 1.27 43.92
CA THR A 135 13.07 -0.03 44.25
C THR A 135 12.08 -1.07 44.78
N THR A 136 10.92 -0.67 45.31
CA THR A 136 9.88 -1.61 45.78
C THR A 136 9.29 -2.45 44.66
N MET A 137 9.36 -1.98 43.43
CA MET A 137 8.94 -2.72 42.25
C MET A 137 9.79 -3.98 42.00
N ASN A 138 10.93 -4.14 42.68
CA ASN A 138 11.73 -5.39 42.65
C ASN A 138 11.24 -6.47 43.62
N THR A 139 10.21 -6.20 44.43
CA THR A 139 9.60 -7.17 45.36
C THR A 139 8.57 -8.07 44.66
N ALA A 140 8.09 -9.12 45.34
CA ALA A 140 7.20 -10.12 44.76
C ALA A 140 5.85 -9.56 44.26
N SER A 141 5.40 -10.06 43.10
CA SER A 141 4.17 -9.66 42.37
C SER A 141 2.94 -10.55 42.56
N TRP A 142 3.01 -11.53 43.47
CA TRP A 142 2.11 -12.71 43.59
C TRP A 142 2.20 -13.76 42.51
N MET A 143 2.77 -13.41 41.36
CA MET A 143 2.85 -14.30 40.22
C MET A 143 4.17 -15.07 40.23
N ASP A 144 4.11 -16.29 39.73
CA ASP A 144 5.29 -17.04 39.32
C ASP A 144 5.65 -16.69 37.86
N TYR A 145 6.90 -16.91 37.50
CA TYR A 145 7.35 -16.84 36.12
C TYR A 145 6.62 -17.89 35.28
N ASP A 146 6.33 -17.54 34.02
CA ASP A 146 5.82 -18.47 33.01
C ASP A 146 6.84 -19.61 32.82
N PRO A 147 6.50 -20.88 33.10
CA PRO A 147 7.47 -21.98 33.08
C PRO A 147 8.26 -22.10 31.77
N GLU A 148 7.61 -21.77 30.65
CA GLU A 148 8.17 -21.80 29.29
C GLU A 148 8.74 -20.45 28.84
N GLY A 149 8.57 -19.40 29.64
CA GLY A 149 9.08 -18.06 29.35
C GLY A 149 10.59 -17.95 29.57
N ILE A 150 11.24 -17.08 28.81
CA ILE A 150 12.67 -16.74 28.98
C ILE A 150 12.78 -15.36 29.64
N TYR A 151 13.70 -15.26 30.59
CA TYR A 151 13.94 -14.06 31.38
C TYR A 151 15.44 -13.76 31.44
N LEU A 152 15.78 -12.49 31.63
CA LEU A 152 17.15 -12.01 31.80
C LEU A 152 17.24 -11.28 33.13
N GLN A 153 18.11 -11.76 34.01
CA GLN A 153 18.61 -10.98 35.14
C GLN A 153 19.79 -10.13 34.66
N ARG A 154 19.58 -8.83 34.54
CA ARG A 154 20.62 -7.86 34.17
C ARG A 154 21.68 -7.75 35.29
N PRO A 155 22.88 -7.22 35.01
CA PRO A 155 23.92 -7.00 36.03
C PRO A 155 23.46 -6.12 37.20
N SER A 156 22.47 -5.25 36.97
CA SER A 156 21.81 -4.44 38.00
C SER A 156 20.98 -5.25 39.00
N GLY A 157 20.71 -6.53 38.73
CA GLY A 157 19.82 -7.39 39.51
C GLY A 157 18.36 -7.36 39.05
N GLU A 158 18.00 -6.41 38.17
CA GLU A 158 16.69 -6.30 37.53
C GLU A 158 16.40 -7.52 36.66
N ILE A 159 15.18 -8.03 36.74
CA ILE A 159 14.71 -9.16 35.93
C ILE A 159 13.69 -8.65 34.91
N VAL A 160 13.92 -8.95 33.63
CA VAL A 160 13.02 -8.62 32.54
C VAL A 160 12.67 -9.86 31.74
N ARG A 161 11.44 -9.94 31.22
CA ARG A 161 11.08 -10.98 30.26
C ARG A 161 11.77 -10.66 28.93
N VAL A 162 12.41 -11.64 28.33
CA VAL A 162 13.06 -11.49 27.02
C VAL A 162 12.35 -12.38 26.02
N ALA A 163 12.12 -11.86 24.82
CA ALA A 163 11.44 -12.61 23.78
C ALA A 163 12.33 -13.71 23.17
N THR A 164 13.66 -13.60 23.29
CA THR A 164 14.64 -14.51 22.68
C THR A 164 15.89 -14.71 23.53
N ALA A 165 16.28 -15.98 23.70
CA ALA A 165 17.66 -16.42 23.97
C ALA A 165 17.83 -17.83 23.36
N GLU A 166 19.06 -18.23 23.01
CA GLU A 166 19.40 -19.58 22.49
C GLU A 166 18.80 -20.66 23.41
N ASP A 167 18.30 -21.80 22.90
CA ASP A 167 17.67 -22.92 23.66
C ASP A 167 18.11 -23.06 25.14
N ILE A 168 17.51 -22.24 26.03
CA ILE A 168 17.87 -22.23 27.44
C ILE A 168 17.07 -23.31 28.14
N SER A 169 17.67 -24.48 28.30
CA SER A 169 17.10 -25.55 29.12
C SER A 169 16.98 -25.19 30.61
N SER A 170 17.84 -24.30 31.12
CA SER A 170 17.77 -23.81 32.50
C SER A 170 18.33 -22.39 32.67
N THR A 171 19.63 -22.15 32.39
CA THR A 171 20.29 -20.84 32.53
C THR A 171 21.47 -20.67 31.58
N GLN A 172 21.77 -19.44 31.15
CA GLN A 172 22.95 -19.07 30.38
C GLN A 172 23.44 -17.67 30.77
N THR A 173 24.73 -17.53 31.12
CA THR A 173 25.32 -16.22 31.48
C THR A 173 26.01 -15.58 30.28
N SER A 174 25.75 -14.30 30.07
CA SER A 174 26.38 -13.46 29.04
C SER A 174 26.82 -12.11 29.63
N PRO A 175 27.53 -11.26 28.87
CA PRO A 175 27.84 -9.89 29.30
C PRO A 175 26.60 -9.05 29.63
N SER A 176 25.45 -9.37 29.02
CA SER A 176 24.17 -8.68 29.23
C SER A 176 23.45 -9.12 30.51
N GLY A 177 23.93 -10.17 31.18
CA GLY A 177 23.33 -10.72 32.39
C GLY A 177 23.16 -12.24 32.34
N THR A 178 22.36 -12.79 33.26
CA THR A 178 22.04 -14.22 33.30
C THR A 178 20.65 -14.44 32.74
N TYR A 179 20.57 -15.11 31.60
CA TYR A 179 19.32 -15.60 31.04
C TYR A 179 18.89 -16.90 31.73
N PHE A 180 17.59 -17.10 31.90
CA PHE A 180 17.02 -18.28 32.53
C PHE A 180 15.61 -18.57 32.03
N ASN A 181 15.18 -19.83 32.08
CA ASN A 181 13.79 -20.18 31.84
C ASN A 181 12.92 -19.98 33.10
N GLY A 182 11.63 -19.74 32.94
CA GLY A 182 10.78 -19.38 34.08
C GLY A 182 10.62 -20.51 35.10
N SER A 183 10.66 -21.78 34.69
CA SER A 183 10.66 -22.91 35.62
C SER A 183 11.88 -22.88 36.57
N TYR A 184 13.06 -22.56 36.06
CA TYR A 184 14.26 -22.32 36.87
C TYR A 184 14.10 -21.06 37.74
N GLY A 185 13.58 -19.98 37.16
CA GLY A 185 13.31 -18.72 37.86
C GLY A 185 12.44 -18.90 39.11
N ASN A 186 11.38 -19.71 39.00
CA ASN A 186 10.46 -20.01 40.10
C ASN A 186 11.12 -20.68 41.31
N THR A 187 12.27 -21.31 41.10
CA THR A 187 13.02 -22.00 42.14
C THR A 187 14.19 -21.15 42.65
N PHE A 188 14.96 -20.53 41.76
CA PHE A 188 16.28 -19.96 42.08
C PHE A 188 16.37 -18.43 42.01
N PHE A 189 15.45 -17.76 41.29
CA PHE A 189 15.43 -16.29 41.14
C PHE A 189 14.16 -15.69 41.75
N ARG A 190 13.77 -16.17 42.93
CA ARG A 190 12.55 -15.71 43.59
C ARG A 190 12.71 -14.30 44.13
N ALA A 191 11.75 -13.44 43.80
CA ALA A 191 11.64 -12.10 44.35
C ALA A 191 11.43 -12.12 45.88
N PRO A 192 11.94 -11.14 46.62
CA PRO A 192 11.70 -11.01 48.05
C PRO A 192 10.19 -10.79 48.32
N PRO A 193 9.59 -11.52 49.29
CA PRO A 193 8.21 -11.24 49.69
C PRO A 193 8.13 -9.88 50.38
N ALA A 194 7.09 -9.11 50.07
CA ALA A 194 6.80 -7.81 50.68
C ALA A 194 5.27 -7.62 50.74
N ASP A 195 4.78 -6.93 51.77
CA ASP A 195 3.37 -6.50 51.90
C ASP A 195 2.34 -7.64 51.82
N GLY A 196 2.73 -8.82 52.27
CA GLY A 196 1.91 -10.03 52.20
C GLY A 196 1.90 -10.70 50.82
N LEU A 197 2.51 -10.09 49.79
CA LEU A 197 2.56 -10.65 48.44
C LEU A 197 3.62 -11.76 48.35
N THR A 198 3.22 -12.93 47.84
CA THR A 198 4.09 -14.11 47.69
C THR A 198 4.05 -14.61 46.25
N GLY A 199 5.19 -14.61 45.57
CA GLY A 199 5.33 -15.09 44.19
C GLY A 199 6.80 -15.03 43.78
N ALA A 200 7.23 -15.83 42.80
CA ALA A 200 8.63 -15.80 42.38
C ALA A 200 8.99 -14.57 41.54
N MET A 201 8.05 -13.98 40.81
CA MET A 201 8.32 -12.89 39.86
C MET A 201 8.26 -11.50 40.52
N PRO A 202 9.23 -10.59 40.24
CA PRO A 202 9.16 -9.19 40.66
C PRO A 202 7.97 -8.43 40.04
N ARG A 203 7.45 -7.43 40.76
CA ARG A 203 6.35 -6.54 40.30
C ARG A 203 6.72 -5.84 39.00
N TRP A 204 7.93 -5.33 38.89
CA TRP A 204 8.49 -4.73 37.68
C TRP A 204 8.41 -5.65 36.46
N THR A 205 8.88 -6.89 36.58
CA THR A 205 8.89 -7.87 35.49
C THR A 205 7.47 -8.15 34.99
N TRP A 206 6.52 -8.28 35.91
CA TRP A 206 5.12 -8.50 35.61
C TRP A 206 4.47 -7.29 34.93
N VAL A 207 4.68 -6.10 35.47
CA VAL A 207 4.21 -4.81 34.94
C VAL A 207 4.73 -4.60 33.53
N GLN A 208 6.03 -4.73 33.32
CA GLN A 208 6.64 -4.45 32.03
C GLN A 208 6.07 -5.38 30.93
N THR A 209 5.74 -6.62 31.28
CA THR A 209 5.07 -7.55 30.36
C THR A 209 3.65 -7.06 30.00
N HIS A 210 2.88 -6.60 30.99
CA HIS A 210 1.52 -6.07 30.77
C HIS A 210 1.54 -4.77 29.97
N VAL A 211 2.44 -3.85 30.29
CA VAL A 211 2.59 -2.57 29.58
C VAL A 211 2.95 -2.80 28.12
N ARG A 212 3.88 -3.72 27.83
CA ARG A 212 4.20 -4.09 26.44
C ARG A 212 2.99 -4.66 25.72
N ASN A 213 2.24 -5.57 26.35
CA ASN A 213 1.02 -6.12 25.77
C ASN A 213 -0.07 -5.06 25.55
N PHE A 214 -0.17 -4.09 26.45
CA PHE A 214 -1.13 -2.99 26.35
C PHE A 214 -0.74 -2.01 25.23
N ILE A 215 0.53 -1.60 25.14
CA ILE A 215 1.06 -0.79 24.03
C ILE A 215 0.79 -1.48 22.68
N ASP A 216 0.90 -2.81 22.67
CA ASP A 216 0.59 -3.68 21.54
C ASP A 216 -0.91 -3.78 21.19
N GLU A 217 -1.80 -3.23 22.02
CA GLU A 217 -3.25 -3.26 21.82
C GLU A 217 -3.82 -1.87 21.50
N VAL A 218 -3.31 -0.79 22.09
CA VAL A 218 -3.74 0.60 21.83
C VAL A 218 -3.16 1.18 20.54
N ASP A 219 -3.05 0.33 19.51
CA ASP A 219 -2.44 0.41 18.17
C ASP A 219 -2.69 1.69 17.32
N ALA A 220 -3.36 2.69 17.87
CA ALA A 220 -3.83 3.92 17.25
C ALA A 220 -3.65 5.18 18.11
N SER A 221 -3.28 5.01 19.37
CA SER A 221 -3.14 6.07 20.35
C SER A 221 -1.72 6.65 20.29
N SER A 222 -1.62 7.95 20.58
CA SER A 222 -0.35 8.59 20.84
C SER A 222 0.05 8.29 22.27
N VAL A 223 1.14 7.54 22.47
CA VAL A 223 1.59 7.09 23.80
C VAL A 223 2.88 7.81 24.19
N ALA A 224 2.95 8.26 25.44
CA ALA A 224 4.18 8.73 26.06
C ALA A 224 4.48 7.91 27.32
N ILE A 225 5.76 7.66 27.59
CA ILE A 225 6.20 6.97 28.81
C ILE A 225 6.73 8.01 29.80
N ALA A 226 6.22 7.98 31.03
CA ALA A 226 6.68 8.81 32.13
C ALA A 226 7.16 7.95 33.29
N THR A 227 8.10 8.47 34.07
CA THR A 227 8.51 7.86 35.34
C THR A 227 8.31 8.82 36.49
N VAL A 228 8.20 8.27 37.69
CA VAL A 228 8.00 9.06 38.92
C VAL A 228 9.19 9.98 39.18
N SER A 229 10.42 9.52 38.90
CA SER A 229 11.64 10.30 39.14
C SER A 229 12.03 11.28 38.03
N GLY A 230 11.68 10.98 36.77
CA GLY A 230 12.20 11.68 35.60
C GLY A 230 11.15 12.47 34.81
N GLY A 231 9.87 12.34 35.14
CA GLY A 231 8.78 12.89 34.31
C GLY A 231 8.70 12.18 32.96
N LEU A 232 8.37 12.92 31.89
CA LEU A 232 8.30 12.35 30.55
C LEU A 232 9.70 11.92 30.06
N THR A 233 9.84 10.63 29.74
CA THR A 233 11.07 10.05 29.17
C THR A 233 11.20 10.27 27.67
N GLY A 234 10.10 10.64 27.01
CA GLY A 234 10.04 11.01 25.61
C GLY A 234 8.69 11.64 25.25
N ASP A 235 8.63 12.23 24.07
CA ASP A 235 7.41 12.85 23.54
C ASP A 235 6.35 11.79 23.18
N PHE A 236 5.10 12.23 23.06
CA PHE A 236 4.02 11.40 22.52
C PHE A 236 4.39 10.86 21.13
N SER A 237 4.35 9.54 20.98
CA SER A 237 4.60 8.87 19.72
C SER A 237 3.51 7.85 19.42
N SER A 238 3.19 7.70 18.14
CA SER A 238 2.39 6.58 17.62
C SER A 238 3.26 5.44 17.09
N ARG A 239 4.60 5.63 17.08
CA ARG A 239 5.56 4.62 16.62
C ARG A 239 5.95 3.71 17.78
N ARG A 240 5.59 2.43 17.64
CA ARG A 240 5.89 1.39 18.63
C ARG A 240 7.36 1.32 19.03
N LYS A 241 8.28 1.45 18.07
CA LYS A 241 9.73 1.43 18.35
C LYS A 241 10.13 2.52 19.32
N ASP A 242 9.64 3.75 19.13
CA ASP A 242 10.02 4.89 19.95
C ASP A 242 9.46 4.72 21.37
N ILE A 243 8.19 4.31 21.49
CA ILE A 243 7.53 4.04 22.78
C ILE A 243 8.26 2.93 23.55
N LEU A 244 8.54 1.80 22.90
CA LEU A 244 9.24 0.68 23.54
C LEU A 244 10.69 1.02 23.88
N THR A 245 11.35 1.85 23.06
CA THR A 245 12.69 2.36 23.38
C THR A 245 12.63 3.22 24.65
N SER A 246 11.65 4.13 24.78
CA SER A 246 11.47 4.90 26.02
C SER A 246 11.21 3.99 27.22
N LEU A 247 10.36 2.96 27.07
CA LEU A 247 10.11 1.96 28.11
C LEU A 247 11.36 1.16 28.50
N ASP A 248 12.24 0.85 27.56
CA ASP A 248 13.48 0.09 27.81
C ASP A 248 14.49 0.85 28.67
N HIS A 249 14.39 2.19 28.72
CA HIS A 249 15.23 3.06 29.55
C HIS A 249 14.67 3.28 30.97
N VAL A 250 13.48 2.74 31.29
CA VAL A 250 12.91 2.82 32.63
C VAL A 250 13.42 1.65 33.48
N HIS A 251 13.91 1.96 34.69
CA HIS A 251 14.47 0.97 35.61
C HIS A 251 14.07 1.26 37.06
N PRO A 252 13.75 0.24 37.88
CA PRO A 252 13.34 0.42 39.28
C PRO A 252 14.53 0.70 40.21
N THR A 253 15.13 1.90 40.11
CA THR A 253 16.34 2.29 40.86
C THR A 253 16.11 3.34 41.94
N GLU A 254 14.92 3.93 42.01
CA GLU A 254 14.68 5.11 42.83
C GLU A 254 14.26 4.75 44.26
N ASN A 255 14.73 5.51 45.24
CA ASN A 255 14.48 5.20 46.65
C ASN A 255 13.12 5.74 47.13
N ASP A 256 12.60 6.80 46.50
CA ASP A 256 11.33 7.44 46.83
C ASP A 256 10.39 7.37 45.63
N SER A 257 9.09 7.13 45.87
CA SER A 257 8.03 7.20 44.86
C SER A 257 7.13 8.40 45.17
N ARG A 258 7.26 9.50 44.40
CA ARG A 258 6.45 10.73 44.45
C ARG A 258 5.29 10.71 43.45
N LEU A 259 4.51 9.63 43.48
CA LEU A 259 3.55 9.31 42.43
C LEU A 259 2.49 10.41 42.23
N ALA A 260 1.98 11.02 43.31
CA ALA A 260 0.94 12.04 43.26
C ALA A 260 1.45 13.39 42.71
N GLU A 261 2.61 13.89 43.14
CA GLU A 261 3.27 15.07 42.57
C GLU A 261 3.52 14.92 41.07
N THR A 262 4.03 13.76 40.64
CA THR A 262 4.29 13.50 39.23
C THR A 262 2.99 13.38 38.43
N LEU A 263 1.96 12.72 38.95
CA LEU A 263 0.64 12.68 38.31
C LEU A 263 0.08 14.08 38.11
N TYR A 264 0.15 14.94 39.14
CA TYR A 264 -0.29 16.33 39.05
C TYR A 264 0.46 17.10 37.96
N THR A 265 1.79 16.95 37.91
CA THR A 265 2.63 17.61 36.90
C THR A 265 2.26 17.16 35.48
N LEU A 266 1.95 15.88 35.29
CA LEU A 266 1.58 15.31 33.99
C LEU A 266 0.20 15.77 33.49
N THR A 267 -0.67 16.29 34.35
CA THR A 267 -1.95 16.87 33.90
C THR A 267 -1.76 18.02 32.91
N GLY A 268 -0.65 18.75 33.00
CA GLY A 268 -0.27 19.82 32.08
C GLY A 268 0.61 19.37 30.91
N ALA A 269 0.89 18.08 30.74
CA ALA A 269 1.81 17.57 29.71
C ALA A 269 1.13 17.23 28.38
N PHE A 270 -0.21 17.20 28.34
CA PHE A 270 -0.96 16.96 27.11
C PHE A 270 -0.88 18.19 26.18
N PRO A 271 -0.94 18.00 24.85
CA PRO A 271 -0.94 19.12 23.91
C PRO A 271 -2.13 20.08 24.15
N ASP A 272 -1.83 21.38 24.11
CA ASP A 272 -2.69 22.48 24.60
C ASP A 272 -4.01 22.69 23.80
N GLU A 273 -4.13 22.17 22.57
CA GLU A 273 -5.35 22.29 21.75
C GLU A 273 -5.69 20.96 21.04
N GLY A 274 -6.94 20.48 21.16
CA GLY A 274 -7.52 19.49 20.23
C GLY A 274 -7.32 18.00 20.49
N ALA A 275 -6.79 17.57 21.65
CA ALA A 275 -6.81 16.16 22.06
C ALA A 275 -8.21 15.78 22.61
N PRO A 276 -9.04 15.03 21.89
CA PRO A 276 -10.43 14.75 22.31
C PRO A 276 -10.48 13.82 23.53
N GLU A 277 -9.54 12.88 23.64
CA GLU A 277 -9.50 11.87 24.70
C GLU A 277 -8.09 11.82 25.32
N LYS A 278 -8.01 12.02 26.64
CA LYS A 278 -6.76 12.10 27.41
C LYS A 278 -6.79 11.08 28.55
N HIS A 279 -5.79 10.21 28.58
CA HIS A 279 -5.69 9.16 29.58
C HIS A 279 -4.30 9.15 30.23
N ILE A 280 -4.26 8.94 31.54
CA ILE A 280 -3.04 8.59 32.27
C ILE A 280 -3.24 7.20 32.86
N ILE A 281 -2.32 6.29 32.58
CA ILE A 281 -2.28 4.96 33.19
C ILE A 281 -1.18 4.97 34.23
N VAL A 282 -1.56 4.97 35.50
CA VAL A 282 -0.66 4.93 36.64
C VAL A 282 -0.34 3.48 36.96
N ILE A 283 0.93 3.12 36.84
CA ILE A 283 1.41 1.78 37.13
C ILE A 283 2.27 1.81 38.37
N THR A 284 1.79 1.15 39.41
CA THR A 284 2.44 1.14 40.72
C THR A 284 2.10 -0.17 41.44
N ASP A 285 2.88 -0.48 42.46
CA ASP A 285 2.59 -1.57 43.37
C ASP A 285 1.52 -1.23 44.42
N GLY A 286 1.02 0.00 44.42
CA GLY A 286 0.02 0.48 45.39
C GLY A 286 0.60 0.69 46.79
N VAL A 287 1.92 0.57 46.96
CA VAL A 287 2.66 0.80 48.20
C VAL A 287 3.51 2.06 47.99
N ALA A 288 2.86 3.16 47.62
CA ALA A 288 3.57 4.39 47.32
C ALA A 288 4.23 4.96 48.60
N ILE A 289 5.37 5.64 48.47
CA ILE A 289 6.26 5.95 49.62
C ILE A 289 6.30 7.46 49.95
N ASN A 290 5.76 8.34 49.10
CA ASN A 290 5.67 9.78 49.35
C ASN A 290 4.66 10.46 48.39
N ASP A 291 3.88 11.45 48.84
CA ASP A 291 3.02 12.26 47.93
C ASP A 291 3.78 13.35 47.16
N GLY A 292 5.00 13.70 47.60
CA GLY A 292 5.76 14.81 47.07
C GLY A 292 5.26 16.18 47.58
N ASP A 293 5.60 17.26 46.88
CA ASP A 293 5.20 18.64 47.23
C ASP A 293 3.93 19.05 46.49
N LEU A 294 2.77 18.68 47.04
CA LEU A 294 1.46 19.01 46.48
C LEU A 294 0.89 20.32 47.05
N PRO A 295 0.25 21.16 46.21
CA PRO A 295 -0.52 22.31 46.68
C PRO A 295 -1.57 21.93 47.74
N ALA A 296 -1.67 22.71 48.81
CA ALA A 296 -2.57 22.43 49.93
C ALA A 296 -4.06 22.38 49.57
N TRP A 297 -4.47 22.92 48.40
CA TRP A 297 -5.86 22.87 47.94
C TRP A 297 -6.22 21.55 47.24
N LEU A 298 -5.23 20.73 46.88
CA LEU A 298 -5.42 19.39 46.29
C LEU A 298 -5.51 18.28 47.33
N GLN A 299 -5.20 18.60 48.59
CA GLN A 299 -5.31 17.68 49.73
C GLN A 299 -6.79 17.60 50.10
N ASP A 300 -7.45 16.44 49.98
CA ASP A 300 -8.92 16.23 50.14
C ASP A 300 -9.74 16.95 49.04
N PHE A 301 -9.33 16.79 47.78
CA PHE A 301 -10.04 17.32 46.62
C PHE A 301 -11.34 16.55 46.34
N ASP A 302 -11.36 15.25 46.61
CA ASP A 302 -12.53 14.41 46.37
C ASP A 302 -13.62 14.51 47.47
N LEU A 303 -13.30 15.18 48.59
CA LEU A 303 -14.17 15.49 49.72
C LEU A 303 -14.68 14.24 50.46
N ASP A 304 -13.95 13.12 50.40
CA ASP A 304 -14.31 11.90 51.11
C ASP A 304 -14.05 12.00 52.63
N GLY A 305 -13.28 13.00 53.04
CA GLY A 305 -12.99 13.33 54.43
C GLY A 305 -12.05 12.32 55.10
N ASP A 306 -11.22 11.62 54.33
CA ASP A 306 -10.16 10.79 54.88
C ASP A 306 -9.20 11.69 55.69
N PRO A 307 -9.11 11.48 57.02
CA PRO A 307 -8.22 12.26 57.88
C PRO A 307 -6.73 12.14 57.50
N TRP A 308 -6.40 11.25 56.55
CA TRP A 308 -5.07 10.99 56.04
C TRP A 308 -4.74 11.61 54.67
N ASP A 309 -5.65 12.38 54.05
CA ASP A 309 -5.44 13.15 52.79
C ASP A 309 -4.53 14.35 52.96
N ARG A 310 -3.44 14.16 53.69
CA ARG A 310 -2.41 15.15 53.91
C ARG A 310 -1.08 14.43 53.76
N HIS A 311 -0.10 15.14 53.23
CA HIS A 311 1.28 14.65 53.24
C HIS A 311 1.68 14.25 54.68
N VAL A 312 1.89 12.96 54.90
CA VAL A 312 2.43 12.40 56.14
C VAL A 312 3.75 11.71 55.80
N SER A 313 4.84 12.10 56.46
CA SER A 313 6.12 11.43 56.29
C SER A 313 6.00 9.94 56.69
N GLY A 314 6.08 9.02 55.72
CA GLY A 314 5.91 7.57 55.93
C GLY A 314 5.31 6.84 54.72
N ALA A 315 4.94 5.56 54.88
CA ALA A 315 4.39 4.73 53.81
C ALA A 315 2.95 5.11 53.41
N GLY A 316 2.67 5.05 52.11
CA GLY A 316 1.44 5.38 51.38
C GLY A 316 1.57 6.70 50.59
N SER A 317 1.19 6.73 49.29
CA SER A 317 0.72 7.96 48.64
C SER A 317 -0.75 8.08 48.98
N ARG A 318 -1.08 9.16 49.69
CA ARG A 318 -2.39 9.36 50.33
C ARG A 318 -3.24 10.38 49.59
N CYS A 319 -2.68 11.06 48.60
CA CYS A 319 -3.39 12.03 47.77
C CYS A 319 -3.45 11.59 46.29
N LEU A 320 -3.18 10.31 45.99
CA LEU A 320 -3.15 9.85 44.59
C LEU A 320 -4.55 9.85 43.96
N ASP A 321 -5.56 9.42 44.71
CA ASP A 321 -6.98 9.49 44.41
C ASP A 321 -7.48 10.94 44.33
N ASP A 322 -7.06 11.82 45.23
CA ASP A 322 -7.32 13.26 45.14
C ASP A 322 -6.82 13.88 43.83
N VAL A 323 -5.56 13.63 43.49
CA VAL A 323 -4.96 14.13 42.24
C VAL A 323 -5.63 13.49 41.03
N ALA A 324 -6.06 12.22 41.13
CA ALA A 324 -6.85 11.56 40.09
C ALA A 324 -8.23 12.22 39.93
N ALA A 325 -8.93 12.54 41.02
CA ALA A 325 -10.19 13.28 41.00
C ALA A 325 -10.02 14.67 40.38
N TYR A 326 -8.94 15.37 40.69
CA TYR A 326 -8.61 16.63 40.04
C TYR A 326 -8.38 16.45 38.53
N ALA A 327 -7.57 15.47 38.11
CA ALA A 327 -7.33 15.16 36.71
C ALA A 327 -8.64 14.86 35.96
N SER A 328 -9.55 14.10 36.57
CA SER A 328 -10.91 13.84 36.05
C SER A 328 -11.72 15.13 35.89
N SER A 329 -11.65 16.05 36.86
CA SER A 329 -12.38 17.32 36.81
C SER A 329 -11.99 18.23 35.63
N ILE A 330 -10.77 18.06 35.10
CA ILE A 330 -10.25 18.77 33.93
C ILE A 330 -10.30 17.93 32.64
N GLY A 331 -10.99 16.77 32.66
CA GLY A 331 -11.22 15.93 31.49
C GLY A 331 -10.09 14.97 31.15
N ILE A 332 -9.30 14.52 32.13
CA ILE A 332 -8.25 13.50 31.97
C ILE A 332 -8.66 12.25 32.75
N HIS A 333 -8.80 11.13 32.07
CA HIS A 333 -9.14 9.85 32.70
C HIS A 333 -7.88 9.21 33.32
N VAL A 334 -7.92 8.95 34.63
CA VAL A 334 -6.82 8.28 35.34
C VAL A 334 -7.18 6.83 35.60
N HIS A 335 -6.40 5.93 35.02
CA HIS A 335 -6.50 4.49 35.19
C HIS A 335 -5.36 3.98 36.06
N THR A 336 -5.52 2.82 36.68
CA THR A 336 -4.47 2.18 37.47
C THR A 336 -4.18 0.77 36.98
N MET A 337 -2.91 0.37 37.03
CA MET A 337 -2.47 -1.00 36.79
C MET A 337 -1.51 -1.42 37.91
N GLY A 338 -1.71 -2.60 38.47
CA GLY A 338 -0.98 -3.02 39.66
C GLY A 338 -1.62 -4.22 40.34
N PRO A 339 -1.16 -4.58 41.56
CA PRO A 339 -1.80 -5.59 42.35
C PRO A 339 -3.25 -5.21 42.67
N ASP A 340 -4.12 -6.20 42.76
CA ASP A 340 -5.54 -6.00 43.05
C ASP A 340 -5.74 -5.53 44.49
N THR A 341 -5.77 -4.21 44.68
CA THR A 341 -5.94 -3.54 45.97
C THR A 341 -7.13 -2.58 45.91
N THR A 342 -7.81 -2.41 47.05
CA THR A 342 -8.91 -1.44 47.17
C THR A 342 -8.45 -0.02 46.85
N PHE A 343 -7.24 0.34 47.27
CA PHE A 343 -6.63 1.64 47.00
C PHE A 343 -6.55 1.93 45.49
N LEU A 344 -5.90 1.08 44.69
CA LEU A 344 -5.77 1.32 43.25
C LEU A 344 -7.12 1.32 42.51
N ARG A 345 -8.09 0.52 42.98
CA ARG A 345 -9.46 0.55 42.45
C ARG A 345 -10.16 1.87 42.75
N ASN A 346 -10.01 2.39 43.97
CA ASN A 346 -10.58 3.68 44.36
C ASN A 346 -9.93 4.84 43.61
N THR A 347 -8.60 4.88 43.51
CA THR A 347 -7.87 5.88 42.72
C THR A 347 -8.35 5.90 41.27
N ALA A 348 -8.49 4.74 40.63
CA ALA A 348 -9.02 4.68 39.27
C ALA A 348 -10.48 5.17 39.20
N HIS A 349 -11.30 4.83 40.19
CA HIS A 349 -12.71 5.26 40.23
C HIS A 349 -12.83 6.79 40.37
N GLN A 350 -12.09 7.40 41.29
CA GLN A 350 -12.05 8.84 41.48
C GLN A 350 -11.46 9.56 40.24
N GLY A 351 -10.47 8.93 39.62
CA GLY A 351 -9.90 9.34 38.33
C GLY A 351 -10.83 9.26 37.13
N GLY A 352 -12.09 8.82 37.29
CA GLY A 352 -13.01 8.60 36.18
C GLY A 352 -12.53 7.51 35.21
N GLY A 353 -11.60 6.65 35.62
CA GLY A 353 -11.01 5.58 34.84
C GLY A 353 -11.32 4.20 35.40
N LEU A 354 -10.45 3.24 35.11
CA LEU A 354 -10.64 1.82 35.45
C LEU A 354 -9.35 1.20 35.98
N PHE A 355 -9.50 0.24 36.90
CA PHE A 355 -8.42 -0.65 37.32
C PHE A 355 -8.20 -1.72 36.24
N MET A 356 -6.95 -1.88 35.81
CA MET A 356 -6.54 -2.77 34.73
C MET A 356 -7.32 -2.49 33.42
N PRO A 357 -7.21 -1.28 32.86
CA PRO A 357 -7.96 -0.92 31.66
C PRO A 357 -7.51 -1.77 30.48
N THR A 358 -8.49 -2.10 29.65
CA THR A 358 -8.28 -2.74 28.36
C THR A 358 -8.24 -1.69 27.25
N ARG A 359 -7.88 -2.12 26.04
CA ARG A 359 -7.98 -1.31 24.83
C ARG A 359 -9.36 -0.67 24.63
N GLU A 360 -10.43 -1.42 24.90
CA GLU A 360 -11.81 -0.98 24.63
C GLU A 360 -12.24 0.17 25.56
N ASP A 361 -11.56 0.32 26.69
CA ASP A 361 -11.79 1.38 27.67
C ASP A 361 -11.12 2.71 27.30
N ILE A 362 -10.20 2.68 26.33
CA ILE A 362 -9.32 3.81 25.98
C ILE A 362 -9.52 4.25 24.53
N VAL A 363 -9.71 3.30 23.61
CA VAL A 363 -9.88 3.61 22.19
C VAL A 363 -11.36 3.88 21.89
N PRO A 364 -11.73 5.09 21.41
CA PRO A 364 -13.11 5.45 21.18
C PRO A 364 -13.77 4.59 20.10
N VAL A 365 -15.08 4.37 20.26
CA VAL A 365 -15.89 3.55 19.37
C VAL A 365 -16.29 4.33 18.13
N VAL A 366 -15.37 4.45 17.17
CA VAL A 366 -15.64 5.13 15.90
C VAL A 366 -15.49 4.16 14.74
N THR A 367 -16.41 4.26 13.77
CA THR A 367 -16.37 3.51 12.51
C THR A 367 -16.06 4.46 11.37
N PHE A 368 -15.05 4.15 10.56
CA PHE A 368 -14.65 4.98 9.44
C PHE A 368 -13.98 4.16 8.34
N ALA A 369 -14.08 4.63 7.10
CA ALA A 369 -13.32 4.10 5.98
C ALA A 369 -11.88 4.60 6.04
N SER A 370 -10.91 3.75 5.68
CA SER A 370 -9.52 4.17 5.47
C SER A 370 -8.95 3.82 4.09
N GLN A 371 -9.75 3.22 3.22
CA GLN A 371 -9.33 2.74 1.91
C GLN A 371 -10.48 2.76 0.91
N VAL A 372 -10.16 2.62 -0.39
CA VAL A 372 -11.17 2.40 -1.44
C VAL A 372 -12.01 1.16 -1.20
N ARG A 373 -13.21 1.14 -1.80
CA ARG A 373 -14.02 -0.09 -1.83
C ARG A 373 -13.31 -1.16 -2.65
N THR A 374 -13.52 -2.41 -2.26
CA THR A 374 -13.01 -3.57 -3.00
C THR A 374 -14.05 -4.02 -4.02
N PRO A 375 -13.69 -4.21 -5.31
CA PRO A 375 -14.62 -4.77 -6.29
C PRO A 375 -14.94 -6.22 -5.92
N SER A 376 -16.23 -6.59 -5.90
CA SER A 376 -16.65 -7.99 -5.79
C SER A 376 -17.70 -8.34 -6.83
N THR A 377 -17.81 -9.63 -7.15
CA THR A 377 -18.87 -10.16 -8.02
C THR A 377 -20.28 -9.94 -7.45
N LEU A 378 -20.40 -9.67 -6.14
CA LEU A 378 -21.64 -9.39 -5.43
C LEU A 378 -21.84 -7.88 -5.13
N GLY A 379 -20.98 -7.01 -5.70
CA GLY A 379 -20.96 -5.56 -5.45
C GLY A 379 -19.75 -5.10 -4.62
N SER A 380 -19.44 -3.80 -4.65
CA SER A 380 -18.26 -3.25 -3.97
C SER A 380 -18.38 -3.34 -2.44
N LEU A 381 -17.35 -3.87 -1.76
CA LEU A 381 -17.29 -3.98 -0.31
C LEU A 381 -16.53 -2.80 0.29
N SER A 382 -17.12 -2.12 1.27
CA SER A 382 -16.43 -1.06 2.02
C SER A 382 -15.48 -1.65 3.04
N LEU A 383 -14.22 -1.22 3.01
CA LEU A 383 -13.20 -1.61 3.97
C LEU A 383 -13.23 -0.62 5.14
N LEU A 384 -13.91 -1.01 6.22
CA LEU A 384 -14.16 -0.18 7.38
C LEU A 384 -13.26 -0.56 8.56
N ASN A 385 -12.82 0.44 9.29
CA ASN A 385 -12.21 0.26 10.60
C ASN A 385 -13.24 0.58 11.68
N ARG A 386 -13.20 -0.18 12.78
CA ARG A 386 -13.97 0.04 13.99
C ARG A 386 -13.04 -0.04 15.18
N HIS A 387 -13.16 0.87 16.15
CA HIS A 387 -12.21 0.95 17.29
C HIS A 387 -10.75 1.03 16.81
N ALA A 388 -10.48 1.80 15.76
CA ALA A 388 -9.17 1.92 15.13
C ALA A 388 -8.48 0.59 14.76
N ARG A 389 -9.26 -0.46 14.46
CA ARG A 389 -8.79 -1.71 13.83
C ARG A 389 -9.62 -2.05 12.61
N PHE A 390 -9.05 -2.81 11.69
CA PHE A 390 -9.83 -3.38 10.59
C PHE A 390 -10.82 -4.43 11.11
N ASP A 391 -12.11 -4.10 11.06
CA ASP A 391 -13.18 -4.94 11.61
C ASP A 391 -14.52 -4.59 10.92
N PRO A 392 -14.65 -4.84 9.61
CA PRO A 392 -15.85 -4.46 8.89
C PRO A 392 -17.00 -5.44 9.22
N PRO A 393 -18.25 -4.97 9.33
CA PRO A 393 -19.38 -5.80 9.76
C PRO A 393 -19.69 -7.02 8.88
N TRP A 394 -19.24 -7.02 7.63
CA TRP A 394 -19.46 -8.12 6.68
C TRP A 394 -18.41 -9.23 6.79
N LEU A 395 -17.31 -9.02 7.53
CA LEU A 395 -16.25 -10.01 7.70
C LEU A 395 -16.78 -11.17 8.55
N ALA A 396 -16.77 -12.37 7.97
CA ALA A 396 -17.25 -13.56 8.66
C ALA A 396 -16.28 -13.95 9.79
N PRO A 397 -16.78 -14.27 10.99
CA PRO A 397 -15.96 -14.84 12.04
C PRO A 397 -15.48 -16.22 11.62
N GLY A 398 -14.19 -16.49 11.73
CA GLY A 398 -13.61 -17.77 11.35
C GLY A 398 -12.21 -17.95 11.91
N THR A 399 -11.75 -19.19 11.97
CA THR A 399 -10.36 -19.52 12.28
C THR A 399 -9.54 -19.44 11.00
N PHE A 400 -8.50 -18.63 11.02
CA PHE A 400 -7.54 -18.50 9.93
C PHE A 400 -6.14 -18.75 10.47
N PRO A 401 -5.22 -19.29 9.65
CA PRO A 401 -3.80 -19.36 10.02
C PRO A 401 -3.26 -17.94 10.27
N SER A 402 -2.76 -17.71 11.48
CA SER A 402 -2.05 -16.48 11.83
C SER A 402 -0.58 -16.80 12.10
N TYR A 403 0.28 -15.90 11.66
CA TYR A 403 1.72 -16.01 11.79
C TYR A 403 2.31 -14.73 12.35
N ARG A 404 3.52 -14.83 12.89
CA ARG A 404 4.38 -13.69 13.21
C ARG A 404 5.78 -13.94 12.68
N ILE A 405 6.50 -12.88 12.34
CA ILE A 405 7.94 -12.99 12.06
C ILE A 405 8.61 -13.62 13.29
N ASP A 406 9.39 -14.66 13.04
CA ASP A 406 10.25 -15.22 14.08
C ASP A 406 11.32 -14.19 14.44
N GLU A 407 11.35 -13.79 15.70
CA GLU A 407 12.31 -12.80 16.20
C GLU A 407 13.75 -13.33 16.21
N ILE A 408 13.95 -14.66 16.20
CA ILE A 408 15.25 -15.33 16.19
C ILE A 408 15.78 -15.45 14.75
N THR A 409 14.94 -15.98 13.86
CA THR A 409 15.21 -16.03 12.42
C THR A 409 14.19 -15.18 11.66
N PRO A 410 14.45 -13.87 11.42
CA PRO A 410 13.51 -12.97 10.76
C PRO A 410 13.08 -13.37 9.32
N GLN A 411 13.67 -14.43 8.77
CA GLN A 411 13.29 -15.04 7.49
C GLN A 411 12.23 -16.15 7.63
N ASN A 412 11.91 -16.54 8.86
CA ASN A 412 10.94 -17.59 9.18
C ASN A 412 9.69 -16.98 9.83
N LEU A 413 8.61 -17.76 9.78
CA LEU A 413 7.34 -17.44 10.42
C LEU A 413 7.02 -18.47 11.49
N CYS A 414 6.55 -18.00 12.63
CA CYS A 414 6.00 -18.84 13.70
C CYS A 414 4.48 -18.73 13.71
N SER A 415 3.80 -19.79 14.16
CA SER A 415 2.36 -19.74 14.43
C SER A 415 2.04 -18.68 15.48
N ASP A 416 0.96 -17.94 15.25
CA ASP A 416 0.43 -16.93 16.15
C ASP A 416 -1.03 -17.28 16.50
N SER A 417 -1.45 -17.00 17.74
CA SER A 417 -2.80 -17.30 18.24
C SER A 417 -3.79 -16.15 18.01
N SER A 418 -3.38 -15.12 17.27
CA SER A 418 -4.14 -13.92 17.06
C SER A 418 -5.39 -14.14 16.22
N LEU A 419 -6.52 -13.60 16.69
CA LEU A 419 -7.83 -13.74 16.06
C LEU A 419 -8.32 -12.44 15.39
N TYR A 420 -7.53 -11.37 15.44
CA TYR A 420 -7.92 -10.06 14.91
C TYR A 420 -6.73 -9.32 14.30
N VAL A 421 -7.05 -8.44 13.34
CA VAL A 421 -6.11 -7.52 12.69
C VAL A 421 -5.84 -6.33 13.62
N ARG A 422 -4.55 -6.02 13.84
CA ARG A 422 -4.12 -4.86 14.63
C ARG A 422 -4.01 -3.60 13.77
N GLY A 423 -4.44 -2.47 14.32
CA GLY A 423 -4.43 -1.16 13.65
C GLY A 423 -5.39 -1.04 12.44
N PRO A 424 -5.63 0.18 11.95
CA PRO A 424 -6.46 0.40 10.78
C PRO A 424 -5.72 0.03 9.50
N LEU A 425 -6.49 -0.25 8.44
CA LEU A 425 -5.95 -0.49 7.11
C LEU A 425 -5.18 0.71 6.55
N SER A 426 -4.01 0.46 5.99
CA SER A 426 -3.11 1.45 5.41
C SER A 426 -2.81 1.25 3.93
N ALA A 427 -2.82 0.00 3.43
CA ALA A 427 -2.55 -0.30 2.02
C ALA A 427 -3.32 -1.54 1.53
N LEU A 428 -3.45 -1.64 0.21
CA LEU A 428 -4.15 -2.72 -0.49
C LEU A 428 -3.39 -3.15 -1.74
N GLY A 429 -3.48 -4.42 -2.09
CA GLY A 429 -3.07 -4.98 -3.38
C GLY A 429 -4.12 -5.97 -3.88
N PHE A 430 -4.48 -5.89 -5.16
CA PHE A 430 -5.48 -6.75 -5.77
C PHE A 430 -4.83 -7.94 -6.48
N ASN A 431 -5.06 -9.16 -5.97
CA ASN A 431 -4.58 -10.40 -6.59
C ASN A 431 -5.75 -11.22 -7.13
N GLY A 432 -6.41 -10.72 -8.17
CA GLY A 432 -7.54 -11.40 -8.82
C GLY A 432 -8.74 -11.59 -7.88
N SER A 433 -8.89 -12.79 -7.31
CA SER A 433 -10.01 -13.16 -6.42
C SER A 433 -9.80 -12.78 -4.94
N SER A 434 -8.59 -12.36 -4.57
CA SER A 434 -8.24 -12.00 -3.20
C SER A 434 -7.70 -10.57 -3.12
N VAL A 435 -7.94 -9.89 -2.00
CA VAL A 435 -7.30 -8.61 -1.69
C VAL A 435 -6.28 -8.82 -0.60
N ILE A 436 -5.04 -8.45 -0.88
CA ILE A 436 -3.97 -8.38 0.10
C ILE A 436 -4.08 -7.01 0.77
N CYS A 437 -4.05 -6.99 2.09
CA CYS A 437 -4.22 -5.80 2.89
C CYS A 437 -3.06 -5.66 3.87
N SER A 438 -2.63 -4.43 4.13
CA SER A 438 -1.73 -4.11 5.23
C SER A 438 -2.41 -3.14 6.19
N SER A 439 -2.15 -3.31 7.48
CA SER A 439 -2.47 -2.32 8.51
C SER A 439 -1.27 -1.43 8.85
N LEU A 440 -1.51 -0.38 9.63
CA LEU A 440 -0.43 0.47 10.18
C LEU A 440 0.48 -0.22 11.20
N GLN A 441 0.03 -1.32 11.81
CA GLN A 441 0.81 -2.06 12.82
C GLN A 441 1.44 -3.31 12.22
N ASP A 442 1.88 -3.20 10.98
CA ASP A 442 2.58 -4.27 10.27
C ASP A 442 1.82 -5.61 10.32
N CYS A 443 0.50 -5.57 10.10
CA CYS A 443 -0.27 -6.78 9.85
C CYS A 443 -0.60 -6.88 8.37
N LEU A 444 0.01 -7.85 7.70
CA LEU A 444 -0.31 -8.24 6.33
C LEU A 444 -1.31 -9.39 6.35
N PHE A 445 -2.38 -9.30 5.59
CA PHE A 445 -3.39 -10.36 5.55
C PHE A 445 -4.08 -10.45 4.20
N SER A 446 -4.63 -11.62 3.90
CA SER A 446 -5.37 -11.87 2.67
C SER A 446 -6.86 -12.03 2.95
N LEU A 447 -7.67 -11.25 2.24
CA LEU A 447 -9.13 -11.33 2.24
C LEU A 447 -9.60 -12.10 1.02
N HIS A 448 -10.36 -13.17 1.25
CA HIS A 448 -11.07 -13.86 0.18
C HIS A 448 -12.44 -13.21 -0.03
N ILE A 449 -12.58 -12.48 -1.13
CA ILE A 449 -13.74 -11.64 -1.40
C ILE A 449 -15.04 -12.47 -1.49
N PRO A 450 -15.08 -13.62 -2.21
CA PRO A 450 -16.32 -14.39 -2.35
C PRO A 450 -16.86 -14.96 -1.04
N THR A 451 -15.99 -15.42 -0.13
CA THR A 451 -16.39 -16.00 1.16
C THR A 451 -16.47 -14.98 2.28
N ARG A 452 -16.00 -13.75 2.04
CA ARG A 452 -15.96 -12.66 3.03
C ARG A 452 -15.21 -13.07 4.31
N SER A 453 -14.10 -13.78 4.15
CA SER A 453 -13.31 -14.31 5.26
C SER A 453 -11.82 -14.00 5.10
N LEU A 454 -11.08 -14.00 6.21
CA LEU A 454 -9.63 -13.99 6.21
C LEU A 454 -9.09 -15.35 5.76
N SER A 455 -8.12 -15.35 4.84
CA SER A 455 -7.43 -16.55 4.39
C SER A 455 -6.21 -16.86 5.26
N TRP A 456 -5.45 -15.83 5.62
CA TRP A 456 -4.26 -15.89 6.49
C TRP A 456 -3.88 -14.49 6.94
N MET A 457 -3.06 -14.40 8.00
CA MET A 457 -2.51 -13.15 8.55
C MET A 457 -1.06 -13.32 9.01
N ILE A 458 -0.24 -12.29 8.85
CA ILE A 458 1.15 -12.23 9.31
C ILE A 458 1.38 -10.92 10.08
N ARG A 459 1.92 -11.00 11.29
CA ARG A 459 2.35 -9.86 12.10
C ARG A 459 3.83 -9.55 11.95
N GLY A 460 4.16 -8.27 11.99
CA GLY A 460 5.51 -7.73 11.76
C GLY A 460 5.83 -7.47 10.29
N VAL A 461 4.89 -7.77 9.38
CA VAL A 461 5.02 -7.52 7.94
C VAL A 461 3.92 -6.54 7.53
N GLY A 462 4.27 -5.43 6.90
CA GLY A 462 3.29 -4.48 6.39
C GLY A 462 3.93 -3.35 5.60
N GLY A 463 3.19 -2.26 5.41
CA GLY A 463 3.59 -1.12 4.58
C GLY A 463 2.83 -1.06 3.26
N ASN A 464 3.39 -0.37 2.27
CA ASN A 464 2.82 -0.35 0.92
C ASN A 464 2.90 -1.76 0.32
N ILE A 465 1.97 -2.09 -0.57
CA ILE A 465 1.91 -3.41 -1.21
C ILE A 465 2.15 -3.24 -2.71
N CYS A 466 3.01 -4.09 -3.28
CA CYS A 466 3.23 -4.21 -4.71
C CYS A 466 3.16 -5.70 -5.09
N LEU A 467 2.34 -6.04 -6.07
CA LEU A 467 2.14 -7.42 -6.54
C LEU A 467 2.80 -7.59 -7.91
N ARG A 468 3.87 -8.39 -8.01
CA ARG A 468 4.63 -8.59 -9.25
C ARG A 468 5.17 -10.00 -9.36
N GLY A 469 5.24 -10.57 -10.56
CA GLY A 469 5.85 -11.88 -10.80
C GLY A 469 5.26 -13.02 -9.95
N GLY A 470 3.99 -12.94 -9.54
CA GLY A 470 3.38 -13.92 -8.62
C GLY A 470 3.91 -13.83 -7.17
N LYS A 471 4.43 -12.67 -6.77
CA LYS A 471 4.96 -12.40 -5.43
C LYS A 471 4.24 -11.22 -4.79
N ILE A 472 4.19 -11.22 -3.47
CA ILE A 472 3.72 -10.10 -2.66
C ILE A 472 4.94 -9.39 -2.10
N ILE A 473 5.20 -8.16 -2.55
CA ILE A 473 6.26 -7.33 -1.99
C ILE A 473 5.57 -6.28 -1.11
N THR A 474 6.02 -6.14 0.12
CA THR A 474 5.42 -5.20 1.08
C THR A 474 6.48 -4.51 1.91
N GLY A 475 6.28 -3.22 2.15
CA GLY A 475 7.18 -2.44 2.98
C GLY A 475 7.20 -0.95 2.64
N PRO A 476 7.98 -0.17 3.40
CA PRO A 476 8.60 -0.59 4.66
C PRO A 476 7.58 -0.83 5.77
N ASN A 477 7.86 -1.80 6.63
CA ASN A 477 7.16 -1.97 7.90
C ASN A 477 7.65 -0.92 8.93
N ALA A 478 7.10 -0.89 10.15
CA ALA A 478 7.50 0.06 11.20
C ALA A 478 8.98 -0.06 11.63
N ARG A 479 9.65 -1.17 11.25
CA ARG A 479 11.10 -1.38 11.48
C ARG A 479 11.96 -0.97 10.28
N GLY A 480 11.39 -0.46 9.18
CA GLY A 480 12.11 -0.11 7.96
C GLY A 480 12.48 -1.32 7.09
N MET A 481 11.76 -2.43 7.24
CA MET A 481 12.00 -3.67 6.50
C MET A 481 10.99 -3.86 5.37
N ILE A 482 11.49 -4.31 4.23
CA ILE A 482 10.75 -4.64 3.03
C ILE A 482 10.83 -6.16 2.85
N SER A 483 9.68 -6.78 2.68
CA SER A 483 9.49 -8.23 2.67
C SER A 483 8.97 -8.68 1.32
N CYS A 484 9.48 -9.80 0.81
CA CYS A 484 8.94 -10.47 -0.37
C CYS A 484 8.39 -11.83 0.05
N LEU A 485 7.15 -12.11 -0.33
CA LEU A 485 6.43 -13.34 -0.02
C LEU A 485 5.98 -14.03 -1.31
N SER A 486 5.72 -15.34 -1.22
CA SER A 486 4.96 -16.05 -2.25
C SER A 486 3.51 -15.53 -2.32
N GLU A 487 2.67 -16.14 -3.16
CA GLU A 487 1.23 -15.81 -3.19
C GLU A 487 0.51 -16.15 -1.87
N GLY A 488 1.15 -16.95 -1.00
CA GLY A 488 0.68 -17.31 0.33
C GLY A 488 1.53 -16.67 1.44
N PRO A 489 1.37 -17.15 2.69
CA PRO A 489 2.07 -16.59 3.83
C PRO A 489 3.52 -17.11 3.93
N GLU A 490 4.24 -17.31 2.82
CA GLU A 490 5.61 -17.83 2.86
C GLU A 490 6.58 -16.69 2.55
N LEU A 491 7.41 -16.36 3.55
CA LEU A 491 8.42 -15.33 3.41
C LEU A 491 9.58 -15.85 2.56
N SER A 492 9.87 -15.17 1.44
CA SER A 492 11.00 -15.51 0.55
C SER A 492 12.28 -14.82 1.01
N TRP A 493 12.22 -13.52 1.31
CA TRP A 493 13.35 -12.75 1.84
C TRP A 493 12.89 -11.44 2.47
N MET A 494 13.76 -10.82 3.27
CA MET A 494 13.57 -9.49 3.86
C MET A 494 14.85 -8.65 3.74
N LYS A 495 14.68 -7.35 3.46
CA LYS A 495 15.77 -6.37 3.37
C LYS A 495 15.37 -5.03 3.96
N GLN A 496 16.34 -4.24 4.39
CA GLN A 496 16.11 -2.87 4.83
C GLN A 496 15.88 -1.94 3.62
N GLY A 497 15.00 -0.96 3.77
CA GLY A 497 14.80 0.12 2.80
C GLY A 497 13.65 1.04 3.20
N ASP A 498 13.66 2.26 2.67
CA ASP A 498 12.66 3.29 2.92
C ASP A 498 11.55 3.30 1.86
N LEU A 499 11.87 2.93 0.62
CA LEU A 499 10.94 2.92 -0.51
C LEU A 499 11.14 1.67 -1.37
N MET A 500 10.07 1.25 -2.04
CA MET A 500 10.14 0.19 -3.04
C MET A 500 9.20 0.43 -4.23
N ASP A 501 9.62 -0.11 -5.37
CA ASP A 501 8.72 -0.50 -6.47
C ASP A 501 9.33 -1.73 -7.18
N ALA A 502 8.60 -2.38 -8.06
CA ALA A 502 9.07 -3.62 -8.68
C ALA A 502 8.63 -3.78 -10.14
N SER A 503 9.50 -4.42 -10.92
CA SER A 503 9.19 -5.03 -12.20
C SER A 503 8.74 -6.49 -12.01
N GLU A 504 8.47 -7.19 -13.11
CA GLU A 504 8.14 -8.63 -13.07
C GLU A 504 9.31 -9.52 -12.64
N SER A 505 10.55 -9.00 -12.62
CA SER A 505 11.76 -9.77 -12.33
C SER A 505 12.63 -9.22 -11.22
N SER A 506 12.48 -7.92 -10.89
CA SER A 506 13.36 -7.22 -9.97
C SER A 506 12.58 -6.30 -9.05
N VAL A 507 13.05 -6.20 -7.80
CA VAL A 507 12.59 -5.22 -6.81
C VAL A 507 13.63 -4.11 -6.72
N TYR A 508 13.19 -2.87 -6.83
CA TYR A 508 14.02 -1.70 -6.64
C TYR A 508 13.78 -1.15 -5.24
N LEU A 509 14.84 -1.03 -4.44
CA LEU A 509 14.78 -0.55 -3.06
C LEU A 509 15.61 0.72 -2.93
N ALA A 510 15.06 1.74 -2.29
CA ALA A 510 15.83 2.92 -1.89
C ALA A 510 15.98 2.98 -0.36
N ASP A 511 17.20 3.22 0.11
CA ASP A 511 17.54 3.45 1.52
C ASP A 511 18.37 4.73 1.60
N GLY A 512 17.74 5.82 2.07
CA GLY A 512 18.33 7.15 1.99
C GLY A 512 18.73 7.55 0.56
N GLN A 513 20.04 7.57 0.30
CA GLN A 513 20.63 7.95 -1.00
C GLN A 513 20.96 6.75 -1.89
N ILE A 514 20.86 5.54 -1.37
CA ILE A 514 21.28 4.32 -2.05
C ILE A 514 20.06 3.71 -2.73
N LEU A 515 20.19 3.38 -4.01
CA LEU A 515 19.21 2.65 -4.81
C LEU A 515 19.79 1.29 -5.19
N GLN A 516 19.08 0.21 -4.86
CA GLN A 516 19.47 -1.16 -5.18
C GLN A 516 18.44 -1.83 -6.09
N SER A 517 18.91 -2.67 -7.01
CA SER A 517 18.08 -3.61 -7.76
C SER A 517 18.34 -5.00 -7.20
N ILE A 518 17.27 -5.71 -6.86
CA ILE A 518 17.30 -7.00 -6.21
C ILE A 518 16.49 -7.98 -7.04
N GLU A 519 17.04 -9.16 -7.29
CA GLU A 519 16.32 -10.23 -7.98
C GLU A 519 15.12 -10.69 -7.14
N LEU A 520 13.95 -10.78 -7.78
CA LEU A 520 12.67 -10.92 -7.10
C LEU A 520 12.54 -12.23 -6.29
N ASN A 521 13.09 -13.35 -6.77
CA ASN A 521 12.85 -14.66 -6.15
C ASN A 521 13.79 -14.98 -5.01
N LEU A 522 15.08 -14.69 -5.17
CA LEU A 522 16.18 -15.05 -4.28
C LEU A 522 16.58 -13.89 -3.37
N GLY A 523 16.18 -12.66 -3.69
CA GLY A 523 16.55 -11.49 -2.89
C GLY A 523 18.04 -11.13 -3.02
N THR A 524 18.70 -11.53 -4.10
CA THR A 524 20.11 -11.19 -4.34
C THR A 524 20.23 -9.79 -4.92
N VAL A 525 21.09 -8.95 -4.36
CA VAL A 525 21.39 -7.62 -4.91
C VAL A 525 22.13 -7.80 -6.23
N LEU A 526 21.57 -7.26 -7.31
CA LEU A 526 22.11 -7.31 -8.67
C LEU A 526 23.01 -6.11 -8.95
N CYS A 527 22.54 -4.92 -8.58
CA CYS A 527 23.28 -3.68 -8.77
C CYS A 527 22.87 -2.61 -7.74
N GLU A 528 23.70 -1.59 -7.62
CA GLU A 528 23.53 -0.48 -6.69
C GLU A 528 23.95 0.83 -7.36
N PHE A 529 23.26 1.91 -7.01
CA PHE A 529 23.58 3.28 -7.40
C PHE A 529 23.46 4.21 -6.20
N GLN A 530 24.40 5.14 -6.06
CA GLN A 530 24.36 6.16 -5.02
C GLN A 530 23.98 7.52 -5.60
N ALA A 531 22.79 8.01 -5.21
CA ALA A 531 22.29 9.32 -5.60
C ALA A 531 22.96 10.45 -4.81
N THR A 532 22.85 11.67 -5.33
CA THR A 532 23.40 12.87 -4.66
C THR A 532 22.56 13.35 -3.48
N HIS A 533 21.29 12.98 -3.45
CA HIS A 533 20.31 13.39 -2.46
C HIS A 533 19.44 12.18 -2.10
N THR A 534 18.80 12.23 -0.93
CA THR A 534 17.86 11.20 -0.47
C THR A 534 16.76 10.99 -1.50
N ILE A 535 16.47 9.74 -1.82
CA ILE A 535 15.40 9.32 -2.72
C ILE A 535 14.09 9.36 -1.95
N THR A 536 13.09 10.04 -2.49
CA THR A 536 11.79 10.29 -1.85
C THR A 536 10.61 9.75 -2.64
N ALA A 537 10.82 9.37 -3.91
CA ALA A 537 9.84 8.66 -4.74
C ALA A 537 10.56 7.63 -5.62
N LEU A 538 9.95 6.47 -5.83
CA LEU A 538 10.48 5.41 -6.67
C LEU A 538 9.36 4.81 -7.52
N LYS A 539 9.58 4.67 -8.83
CA LYS A 539 8.60 4.11 -9.75
C LYS A 539 9.25 3.27 -10.85
N TYR A 540 8.72 2.08 -11.11
CA TYR A 540 9.03 1.33 -12.33
C TYR A 540 8.00 1.60 -13.42
N ASP A 541 8.45 1.98 -14.62
CA ASP A 541 7.59 2.16 -15.77
C ASP A 541 7.59 0.90 -16.67
N PRO A 542 6.48 0.14 -16.74
CA PRO A 542 6.42 -1.12 -17.48
C PRO A 542 6.39 -0.96 -19.00
N ARG A 543 6.05 0.22 -19.54
CA ARG A 543 6.04 0.44 -21.00
C ARG A 543 7.39 0.91 -21.52
N TRP A 544 8.03 1.82 -20.80
CA TRP A 544 9.34 2.37 -21.11
C TRP A 544 10.47 1.44 -20.64
N GLY A 545 10.20 0.57 -19.67
CA GLY A 545 11.18 -0.33 -19.09
C GLY A 545 12.26 0.41 -18.31
N LYS A 546 11.87 1.47 -17.61
CA LYS A 546 12.78 2.39 -16.90
C LYS A 546 12.39 2.49 -15.42
N VAL A 547 13.39 2.75 -14.59
CA VAL A 547 13.21 3.05 -13.16
C VAL A 547 13.38 4.54 -12.98
N LEU A 548 12.40 5.18 -12.34
CA LEU A 548 12.39 6.60 -12.04
C LEU A 548 12.59 6.79 -10.54
N ALA A 549 13.59 7.55 -10.13
CA ALA A 549 13.84 7.88 -8.74
C ALA A 549 13.81 9.40 -8.53
N GLY A 550 12.81 9.89 -7.80
CA GLY A 550 12.67 11.28 -7.40
C GLY A 550 13.43 11.55 -6.11
N THR A 551 14.06 12.71 -5.98
CA THR A 551 14.86 13.08 -4.80
C THR A 551 14.18 14.15 -3.94
N HIS A 552 14.70 14.28 -2.71
CA HIS A 552 14.38 15.35 -1.79
C HIS A 552 14.65 16.77 -2.36
N SER A 553 15.58 16.90 -3.31
CA SER A 553 15.92 18.17 -3.96
C SER A 553 15.08 18.49 -5.20
N GLY A 554 14.15 17.62 -5.59
CA GLY A 554 13.34 17.80 -6.80
C GLY A 554 14.03 17.31 -8.08
N LEU A 555 15.06 16.46 -8.01
CA LEU A 555 15.62 15.82 -9.21
C LEU A 555 14.92 14.50 -9.48
N VAL A 556 14.82 14.11 -10.75
CA VAL A 556 14.33 12.78 -11.14
C VAL A 556 15.40 12.07 -11.95
N TYR A 557 15.95 11.01 -11.39
CA TYR A 557 16.88 10.12 -12.08
C TYR A 557 16.10 9.10 -12.91
N LEU A 558 16.54 8.89 -14.15
CA LEU A 558 16.03 7.85 -15.05
C LEU A 558 17.08 6.78 -15.25
N PHE A 559 16.78 5.55 -14.87
CA PHE A 559 17.65 4.40 -15.03
C PHE A 559 17.04 3.35 -15.96
N ASP A 560 17.87 2.53 -16.58
CA ASP A 560 17.41 1.21 -17.02
C ASP A 560 17.22 0.24 -15.83
N GLN A 561 16.84 -1.00 -16.14
CA GLN A 561 16.54 -2.01 -15.12
C GLN A 561 17.78 -2.48 -14.35
N ASP A 562 18.97 -2.27 -14.92
CA ASP A 562 20.25 -2.58 -14.30
C ASP A 562 20.82 -1.36 -13.55
N LEU A 563 19.98 -0.37 -13.26
CA LEU A 563 20.33 0.89 -12.59
C LEU A 563 21.46 1.69 -13.29
N SER A 564 21.65 1.49 -14.59
CA SER A 564 22.53 2.36 -15.37
C SER A 564 21.81 3.67 -15.64
N LEU A 565 22.43 4.78 -15.21
CA LEU A 565 21.84 6.11 -15.34
C LEU A 565 21.72 6.50 -16.81
N ALA A 566 20.48 6.68 -17.27
CA ALA A 566 20.16 7.09 -18.63
C ALA A 566 20.05 8.61 -18.75
N ASN A 567 19.42 9.29 -17.77
CA ASN A 567 19.25 10.74 -17.78
C ASN A 567 18.91 11.28 -16.38
N ILE A 568 19.05 12.60 -16.17
CA ILE A 568 18.61 13.32 -14.98
C ILE A 568 17.66 14.43 -15.44
N LEU A 569 16.42 14.40 -14.97
CA LEU A 569 15.43 15.45 -15.23
C LEU A 569 15.41 16.45 -14.08
N VAL A 570 15.48 17.74 -14.40
CA VAL A 570 15.41 18.84 -13.44
C VAL A 570 13.98 19.36 -13.40
N THR A 571 13.30 19.26 -12.26
CA THR A 571 11.88 19.64 -12.12
C THR A 571 11.66 21.14 -11.87
N SER A 572 12.70 21.85 -11.40
CA SER A 572 12.64 23.22 -10.87
C SER A 572 11.72 23.46 -9.65
N MET A 573 11.12 22.41 -9.09
CA MET A 573 10.20 22.52 -7.94
C MET A 573 10.92 22.92 -6.65
N GLY A 574 12.19 22.50 -6.48
CA GLY A 574 13.00 22.85 -5.31
C GLY A 574 12.55 22.19 -3.99
N GLU A 575 11.69 21.18 -4.09
CA GLU A 575 11.08 20.46 -2.96
C GLU A 575 11.06 18.94 -3.26
N PRO A 576 10.81 18.09 -2.25
CA PRO A 576 10.84 16.64 -2.43
C PRO A 576 9.80 16.15 -3.45
N VAL A 577 10.25 15.29 -4.36
CA VAL A 577 9.33 14.54 -5.24
C VAL A 577 8.65 13.46 -4.42
N ILE A 578 7.32 13.41 -4.44
CA ILE A 578 6.50 12.46 -3.67
C ILE A 578 5.78 11.44 -4.56
N ASP A 579 5.49 11.76 -5.83
CA ASP A 579 4.89 10.82 -6.79
C ASP A 579 5.42 11.08 -8.21
N LEU A 580 5.40 10.02 -9.03
CA LEU A 580 5.88 10.01 -10.40
C LEU A 580 4.91 9.23 -11.28
N ARG A 581 4.41 9.88 -12.35
CA ARG A 581 3.52 9.26 -13.34
C ARG A 581 4.11 9.38 -14.73
N VAL A 582 4.02 8.31 -15.51
CA VAL A 582 4.57 8.26 -16.86
C VAL A 582 3.45 7.96 -17.84
N PHE A 583 3.41 8.75 -18.92
CA PHE A 583 2.49 8.54 -20.03
C PHE A 583 3.21 8.79 -21.36
N THR A 584 2.57 8.49 -22.48
CA THR A 584 3.14 8.72 -23.81
C THR A 584 2.27 9.67 -24.61
N TRP A 585 2.90 10.61 -25.28
CA TRP A 585 2.25 11.49 -26.25
C TRP A 585 3.06 11.54 -27.55
N HIS A 586 2.42 11.29 -28.70
CA HIS A 586 3.08 11.18 -30.00
C HIS A 586 4.35 10.32 -29.97
N LYS A 587 4.24 9.14 -29.35
CA LYS A 587 5.35 8.19 -29.13
C LYS A 587 6.53 8.70 -28.28
N LYS A 588 6.44 9.85 -27.63
CA LYS A 588 7.43 10.35 -26.67
C LYS A 588 6.95 10.10 -25.23
N PRO A 589 7.80 9.53 -24.35
CA PRO A 589 7.46 9.39 -22.94
C PRO A 589 7.54 10.76 -22.24
N LEU A 590 6.55 11.03 -21.41
CA LEU A 590 6.44 12.21 -20.56
C LEU A 590 6.30 11.78 -19.11
N VAL A 591 6.86 12.56 -18.20
CA VAL A 591 6.88 12.29 -16.76
C VAL A 591 6.21 13.45 -16.03
N VAL A 592 5.13 13.15 -15.30
CA VAL A 592 4.55 14.07 -14.33
C VAL A 592 5.21 13.80 -12.98
N ALA A 593 5.91 14.79 -12.45
CA ALA A 593 6.48 14.75 -11.11
C ALA A 593 5.65 15.64 -10.20
N VAL A 594 5.32 15.10 -9.02
CA VAL A 594 4.46 15.77 -8.03
C VAL A 594 5.25 15.93 -6.74
N SER A 595 5.08 17.08 -6.11
CA SER A 595 5.59 17.41 -4.78
C SER A 595 4.43 17.83 -3.88
N ALA A 596 4.73 18.29 -2.66
CA ALA A 596 3.69 18.73 -1.73
C ALA A 596 2.93 19.97 -2.24
N SER A 597 3.64 20.92 -2.86
CA SER A 597 3.06 22.22 -3.23
C SER A 597 3.15 22.56 -4.72
N SER A 598 3.68 21.67 -5.55
CA SER A 598 3.76 21.88 -6.99
C SER A 598 3.72 20.58 -7.77
N LEU A 599 3.61 20.72 -9.09
CA LEU A 599 3.84 19.64 -10.01
C LEU A 599 4.46 20.17 -11.30
N CYS A 600 5.09 19.28 -12.05
CA CYS A 600 5.57 19.59 -13.38
C CYS A 600 5.41 18.41 -14.33
N CYS A 601 5.32 18.72 -15.62
CA CYS A 601 5.43 17.72 -16.68
C CYS A 601 6.76 17.91 -17.41
N LEU A 602 7.47 16.81 -17.57
CA LEU A 602 8.81 16.74 -18.12
C LEU A 602 8.81 15.85 -19.37
N SER A 603 9.62 16.25 -20.34
CA SER A 603 10.11 15.35 -21.37
C SER A 603 11.59 15.04 -21.09
N THR A 604 12.18 14.12 -21.85
CA THR A 604 13.63 13.90 -21.82
C THR A 604 14.45 15.12 -22.25
N GLU A 605 13.82 16.09 -22.92
CA GLU A 605 14.46 17.32 -23.42
C GLU A 605 14.37 18.48 -22.41
N GLY A 606 13.49 18.38 -21.40
CA GLY A 606 13.30 19.41 -20.39
C GLY A 606 11.86 19.53 -19.89
N ILE A 607 11.62 20.56 -19.06
CA ILE A 607 10.30 20.90 -18.51
C ILE A 607 9.39 21.40 -19.64
N LEU A 608 8.21 20.80 -19.76
CA LEU A 608 7.14 21.30 -20.65
C LEU A 608 6.36 22.41 -19.97
N TRP A 609 5.94 22.17 -18.73
CA TRP A 609 5.24 23.12 -17.88
C TRP A 609 5.41 22.75 -16.41
N ALA A 610 5.20 23.73 -15.54
CA ALA A 610 5.15 23.57 -14.09
C ALA A 610 3.99 24.40 -13.53
N ALA A 611 3.33 23.89 -12.50
CA ALA A 611 2.20 24.51 -11.86
C ALA A 611 2.32 24.41 -10.33
N ALA A 612 1.94 25.49 -9.63
CA ALA A 612 1.76 25.45 -8.19
C ALA A 612 0.43 24.75 -7.86
N LEU A 613 0.44 23.93 -6.84
CA LEU A 613 -0.75 23.30 -6.28
C LEU A 613 -1.36 24.20 -5.19
N GLU A 614 -2.68 24.08 -5.02
CA GLU A 614 -3.32 24.65 -3.83
C GLU A 614 -2.78 24.00 -2.55
N PRO A 615 -2.83 24.70 -1.39
CA PRO A 615 -2.46 24.12 -0.11
C PRO A 615 -3.23 22.81 0.16
N GLY A 616 -2.49 21.75 0.44
CA GLY A 616 -3.06 20.44 0.74
C GLY A 616 -2.06 19.31 0.51
N ILE A 617 -2.45 18.10 0.90
CA ILE A 617 -1.64 16.89 0.75
C ILE A 617 -2.12 16.16 -0.52
N PRO A 618 -1.29 16.00 -1.56
CA PRO A 618 -1.63 15.15 -2.70
C PRO A 618 -1.81 13.70 -2.25
N LEU A 619 -2.97 13.12 -2.59
CA LEU A 619 -3.34 11.77 -2.21
C LEU A 619 -3.06 10.77 -3.33
N ILE A 620 -3.54 11.07 -4.54
CA ILE A 620 -3.37 10.26 -5.75
C ILE A 620 -3.23 11.20 -6.94
N THR A 621 -2.29 10.86 -7.84
CA THR A 621 -2.14 11.47 -9.17
C THR A 621 -2.33 10.41 -10.24
N LEU A 622 -3.09 10.71 -11.27
CA LEU A 622 -3.32 9.82 -12.43
C LEU A 622 -3.32 10.60 -13.74
N VAL A 623 -2.91 9.94 -14.81
CA VAL A 623 -3.06 10.46 -16.17
C VAL A 623 -4.07 9.61 -16.93
N MET A 624 -5.18 10.22 -17.36
CA MET A 624 -6.27 9.56 -18.08
C MET A 624 -6.68 10.41 -19.26
N ASP A 625 -6.61 9.86 -20.48
CA ASP A 625 -6.98 10.56 -21.71
C ASP A 625 -6.33 11.95 -21.88
N SER A 626 -5.04 12.04 -21.56
CA SER A 626 -4.25 13.28 -21.56
C SER A 626 -4.69 14.34 -20.54
N GLU A 627 -5.44 13.94 -19.51
CA GLU A 627 -5.74 14.77 -18.34
C GLU A 627 -4.96 14.27 -17.12
N VAL A 628 -4.28 15.18 -16.41
CA VAL A 628 -3.70 14.91 -15.10
C VAL A 628 -4.76 15.17 -14.04
N ARG A 629 -5.16 14.12 -13.33
CA ARG A 629 -6.15 14.17 -12.24
C ARG A 629 -5.43 14.01 -10.91
N ILE A 630 -5.61 14.97 -10.01
CA ILE A 630 -4.96 15.03 -8.70
C ILE A 630 -6.05 15.12 -7.65
N SER A 631 -6.07 14.16 -6.73
CA SER A 631 -6.89 14.25 -5.52
C SER A 631 -6.03 14.87 -4.42
N GLN A 632 -6.46 15.97 -3.82
CA GLN A 632 -5.75 16.66 -2.75
C GLN A 632 -6.64 16.79 -1.52
N TRP A 633 -6.06 16.60 -0.34
CA TRP A 633 -6.73 16.79 0.93
C TRP A 633 -6.13 17.97 1.67
N ASP A 634 -6.90 19.04 1.82
CA ASP A 634 -6.53 20.19 2.64
C ASP A 634 -6.85 19.87 4.10
N ALA A 635 -5.81 19.46 4.83
CA ALA A 635 -5.89 19.15 6.25
C ALA A 635 -5.80 20.47 7.05
N HIS A 636 -6.93 20.92 7.60
CA HIS A 636 -6.96 22.14 8.40
C HIS A 636 -6.25 21.88 9.75
N GLN A 637 -5.03 22.40 9.90
CA GLN A 637 -4.17 22.37 11.12
C GLN A 637 -3.35 21.09 11.36
N PRO A 638 -2.22 21.16 12.10
CA PRO A 638 -1.32 20.01 12.34
C PRO A 638 -1.94 18.83 13.10
N LEU A 639 -3.03 19.05 13.85
CA LEU A 639 -3.72 18.01 14.62
C LEU A 639 -4.97 17.45 13.92
N SER A 640 -5.14 17.75 12.64
CA SER A 640 -6.23 17.19 11.84
C SER A 640 -6.04 15.69 11.57
N GLY A 641 -7.15 14.97 11.61
CA GLY A 641 -7.31 13.59 11.15
C GLY A 641 -8.29 13.51 9.99
N LEU A 642 -8.62 12.29 9.59
CA LEU A 642 -9.40 11.97 8.38
C LEU A 642 -10.74 12.72 8.23
N ASP A 643 -11.37 13.10 9.34
CA ASP A 643 -12.65 13.82 9.41
C ASP A 643 -12.53 15.34 9.23
N SER A 644 -11.30 15.86 9.19
CA SER A 644 -11.01 17.29 9.14
C SER A 644 -10.65 17.76 7.74
N GLY A 645 -10.93 19.02 7.42
CA GLY A 645 -10.56 19.57 6.13
C GLY A 645 -11.50 19.18 4.98
N ARG A 646 -10.99 19.21 3.75
CA ARG A 646 -11.76 18.85 2.54
C ARG A 646 -10.89 18.17 1.50
N THR A 647 -11.47 17.21 0.79
CA THR A 647 -10.82 16.63 -0.39
C THR A 647 -11.34 17.31 -1.64
N ARG A 648 -10.42 17.67 -2.54
CA ARG A 648 -10.70 18.26 -3.85
C ARG A 648 -10.09 17.41 -4.94
N ILE A 649 -10.70 17.44 -6.13
CA ILE A 649 -10.11 16.90 -7.36
C ILE A 649 -9.78 18.08 -8.27
N ILE A 650 -8.52 18.13 -8.68
CA ILE A 650 -8.01 19.06 -9.68
C ILE A 650 -7.73 18.28 -10.95
N THR A 651 -8.17 18.80 -12.09
CA THR A 651 -7.90 18.23 -13.41
C THR A 651 -7.19 19.28 -14.26
N LEU A 652 -6.03 18.89 -14.80
CA LEU A 652 -5.19 19.72 -15.64
C LEU A 652 -5.02 19.04 -17.01
N ASP A 653 -4.87 19.82 -18.06
CA ASP A 653 -4.39 19.29 -19.34
C ASP A 653 -2.94 18.81 -19.17
N ALA A 654 -2.65 17.56 -19.55
CA ALA A 654 -1.34 16.95 -19.31
C ALA A 654 -0.20 17.57 -20.13
N LEU A 655 -0.52 18.28 -21.21
CA LEU A 655 0.46 18.83 -22.16
C LEU A 655 0.72 20.31 -21.95
N THR A 656 -0.30 21.07 -21.51
CA THR A 656 -0.18 22.52 -21.29
C THR A 656 -0.12 22.89 -19.80
N GLY A 657 -0.60 22.02 -18.91
CA GLY A 657 -0.76 22.33 -17.49
C GLY A 657 -1.93 23.26 -17.20
N GLU A 658 -2.78 23.57 -18.19
CA GLU A 658 -3.96 24.41 -18.00
C GLU A 658 -4.96 23.71 -17.08
N MET A 659 -5.48 24.45 -16.10
CA MET A 659 -6.51 23.93 -15.19
C MET A 659 -7.85 23.83 -15.90
N LEU A 660 -8.29 22.60 -16.15
CA LEU A 660 -9.58 22.29 -16.79
C LEU A 660 -10.72 22.33 -15.77
N SER A 661 -10.50 21.81 -14.56
CA SER A 661 -11.48 21.86 -13.48
C SER A 661 -10.84 21.75 -12.09
N SER A 662 -11.53 22.30 -11.10
CA SER A 662 -11.24 22.11 -9.67
C SER A 662 -12.57 22.02 -8.93
N ARG A 663 -12.78 20.94 -8.16
CA ARG A 663 -14.05 20.68 -7.47
C ARG A 663 -13.84 20.03 -6.10
N ASP A 664 -14.66 20.46 -5.13
CA ASP A 664 -14.76 19.81 -3.83
C ASP A 664 -15.42 18.44 -4.01
N LEU A 665 -14.80 17.40 -3.46
CA LEU A 665 -15.28 16.02 -3.50
C LEU A 665 -16.05 15.69 -2.22
N SER A 666 -15.44 15.90 -1.05
CA SER A 666 -16.03 15.59 0.25
C SER A 666 -15.47 16.47 1.36
N SER A 667 -16.20 16.58 2.48
CA SER A 667 -15.61 16.98 3.76
C SER A 667 -14.69 15.87 4.27
N GLY A 668 -13.58 16.25 4.89
CA GLY A 668 -12.53 15.32 5.31
C GLY A 668 -11.78 14.69 4.13
N ARG A 669 -11.02 13.63 4.43
CA ARG A 669 -10.28 12.84 3.45
C ARG A 669 -11.23 11.93 2.66
N SER A 670 -10.97 11.81 1.36
CA SER A 670 -11.52 10.78 0.48
C SER A 670 -10.44 9.82 0.01
N PHE A 671 -10.82 8.56 -0.19
CA PHE A 671 -10.00 7.46 -0.65
C PHE A 671 -10.40 7.09 -2.07
N GLY A 672 -9.42 6.95 -2.96
CA GLY A 672 -9.61 6.55 -4.36
C GLY A 672 -8.93 7.45 -5.38
N PRO A 673 -9.17 7.18 -6.67
CA PRO A 673 -10.33 6.46 -7.18
C PRO A 673 -10.19 4.93 -7.16
N LEU A 674 -11.29 4.21 -6.90
CA LEU A 674 -11.51 2.87 -7.44
C LEU A 674 -11.96 3.01 -8.89
N ILE A 675 -11.24 2.38 -9.81
CA ILE A 675 -11.53 2.45 -11.24
C ILE A 675 -12.33 1.22 -11.67
N ASP A 676 -13.58 1.41 -12.08
CA ASP A 676 -14.40 0.37 -12.73
C ASP A 676 -14.60 0.71 -14.20
N LEU A 677 -13.74 0.14 -15.05
CA LEU A 677 -13.80 0.35 -16.50
C LEU A 677 -15.04 -0.29 -17.15
N ASN A 678 -15.61 -1.35 -16.56
CA ASN A 678 -16.80 -2.00 -17.11
C ASN A 678 -18.04 -1.14 -16.89
N ALA A 679 -18.15 -0.53 -15.70
CA ALA A 679 -19.19 0.45 -15.40
C ALA A 679 -18.90 1.84 -15.98
N SER A 680 -17.66 2.10 -16.42
CA SER A 680 -17.16 3.43 -16.80
C SER A 680 -17.28 4.46 -15.68
N LEU A 681 -16.89 4.07 -14.47
CA LEU A 681 -16.97 4.90 -13.28
C LEU A 681 -15.62 5.00 -12.55
N LEU A 682 -15.37 6.18 -12.00
CA LEU A 682 -14.42 6.38 -10.90
C LEU A 682 -15.21 6.51 -9.61
N GLU A 683 -14.82 5.79 -8.56
CA GLU A 683 -15.46 5.88 -7.26
C GLU A 683 -14.49 6.37 -6.20
N TYR A 684 -14.90 7.37 -5.45
CA TYR A 684 -14.20 7.86 -4.28
C TYR A 684 -15.04 7.59 -3.04
N LEU A 685 -14.40 7.15 -1.97
CA LEU A 685 -15.03 6.85 -0.69
C LEU A 685 -14.55 7.88 0.34
N SER A 686 -15.45 8.68 0.90
CA SER A 686 -15.10 9.57 2.01
C SER A 686 -14.85 8.77 3.29
N TRP A 687 -14.18 9.37 4.26
CA TRP A 687 -13.90 8.77 5.58
C TRP A 687 -15.15 8.28 6.32
N ASP A 688 -16.30 8.92 6.15
CA ASP A 688 -17.57 8.56 6.77
C ASP A 688 -18.37 7.51 5.96
N GLY A 689 -17.82 7.06 4.82
CA GLY A 689 -18.38 6.00 4.00
C GLY A 689 -19.30 6.46 2.86
N HIS A 690 -19.48 7.77 2.64
CA HIS A 690 -20.17 8.27 1.46
C HIS A 690 -19.38 7.99 0.18
N VAL A 691 -20.10 7.65 -0.89
CA VAL A 691 -19.51 7.29 -2.18
C VAL A 691 -19.79 8.40 -3.17
N HIS A 692 -18.73 8.95 -3.75
CA HIS A 692 -18.79 9.89 -4.86
C HIS A 692 -18.38 9.17 -6.14
N GLN A 693 -19.27 9.18 -7.14
CA GLN A 693 -19.02 8.54 -8.44
C GLN A 693 -18.82 9.62 -9.52
N GLU A 694 -17.89 9.37 -10.43
CA GLU A 694 -17.67 10.18 -11.62
C GLU A 694 -17.81 9.30 -12.87
N ASP A 695 -18.66 9.72 -13.80
CA ASP A 695 -18.82 9.08 -15.10
C ASP A 695 -17.62 9.41 -15.99
N ILE A 696 -16.92 8.37 -16.43
CA ILE A 696 -15.79 8.47 -17.35
C ILE A 696 -16.10 7.88 -18.73
N SER A 697 -17.35 7.56 -19.04
CA SER A 697 -17.76 6.91 -20.29
C SER A 697 -17.48 7.73 -21.57
N SER A 698 -17.20 9.02 -21.42
CA SER A 698 -16.79 9.92 -22.51
C SER A 698 -15.31 9.83 -22.87
N LEU A 699 -14.46 9.28 -21.98
CA LEU A 699 -13.02 9.18 -22.22
C LEU A 699 -12.73 8.19 -23.35
N LYS A 700 -11.67 8.48 -24.11
CA LYS A 700 -11.26 7.66 -25.25
C LYS A 700 -10.85 6.25 -24.81
N GLY A 701 -11.29 5.23 -25.53
CA GLY A 701 -10.97 3.84 -25.24
C GLY A 701 -11.81 3.20 -24.13
N MET A 702 -12.79 3.90 -23.53
CA MET A 702 -13.70 3.28 -22.54
C MET A 702 -14.66 2.28 -23.17
N LYS A 703 -15.04 2.51 -24.42
CA LYS A 703 -15.81 1.57 -25.25
C LYS A 703 -14.89 0.93 -26.28
N TRP A 704 -15.32 -0.22 -26.81
CA TRP A 704 -14.61 -0.87 -27.91
C TRP A 704 -14.57 0.04 -29.14
N GLU A 705 -13.39 0.55 -29.45
CA GLU A 705 -13.12 1.39 -30.61
C GLU A 705 -12.56 0.54 -31.76
N PRO A 706 -13.06 0.70 -33.00
CA PRO A 706 -12.58 -0.09 -34.13
C PRO A 706 -11.17 0.36 -34.55
N LEU A 707 -10.23 -0.60 -34.66
CA LEU A 707 -8.92 -0.40 -35.29
C LEU A 707 -8.95 -0.63 -36.81
N GLY A 708 -9.97 -1.34 -37.30
CA GLY A 708 -10.19 -1.59 -38.72
C GLY A 708 -10.49 -3.05 -39.05
N THR A 709 -10.65 -3.33 -40.34
CA THR A 709 -10.88 -4.67 -40.89
C THR A 709 -9.74 -5.05 -41.84
N ARG A 710 -9.18 -6.25 -41.69
CA ARG A 710 -8.21 -6.84 -42.61
C ARG A 710 -8.78 -8.10 -43.26
N LEU A 711 -8.51 -8.30 -44.55
CA LEU A 711 -8.67 -9.58 -45.22
C LEU A 711 -7.34 -10.35 -45.13
N VAL A 712 -7.35 -11.53 -44.53
CA VAL A 712 -6.20 -12.41 -44.43
C VAL A 712 -6.08 -13.16 -45.76
N GLY A 713 -5.14 -12.73 -46.60
CA GLY A 713 -4.72 -13.46 -47.79
C GLY A 713 -3.85 -14.66 -47.39
N ILE A 714 -4.01 -15.77 -48.11
CA ILE A 714 -3.09 -16.91 -48.02
C ILE A 714 -1.74 -16.41 -48.53
N ASN A 715 -0.69 -16.46 -47.70
CA ASN A 715 0.66 -16.48 -48.24
C ASN A 715 0.80 -17.79 -49.01
N GLU A 716 0.71 -17.73 -50.34
CA GLU A 716 1.27 -18.76 -51.21
C GLU A 716 2.72 -18.42 -51.55
#